data_AF-A0A7V9JWD8-F1
#
_entry.id   AF-A0A7V9JWD8-F1
#
_cell.length_a   1.000
_cell.length_b   1.000
_cell.length_c   1.000
_cell.angle_alpha   90.00
_cell.angle_beta   90.00
_cell.angle_gamma   90.00
#
_symmetry.space_group_name_H-M   'P 1'
#
loop_
_entity.id
_entity.type
_entity.pdbx_description
1 polymer ?
#
loop_
_entity_poly.entity_id
_entity_poly.type
_entity_poly.pdbx_seq_one_letter_code
_entity_poly.pdbx_strand_id
1 'polypeptide(L)'
;VEKLPNGEFKNELDIDVIVFGRNYAGKKVGPYARLLEFQLNEIIVLEDAWETNLFYILVEGSLDVTIIDETGIEKKVGEIKQGNTFGEMAVLAGTRRNATVKAPPDSTALVLELTRPALRLLRKLPKFGKVLDRSYRKYGLDLTLNDIKNFSPESFNQELLKQLGDSARFVVYEKNHVLFHERDPINRLVFVRNGWIQRVSGADFNPAVADFLLGTDKDVGLDFLGAGSCLGLEALENKKDWAYTATVLGRTEVLEVAVSRLRENPDLAKSVITSLGESSKADNTVKPEPPVDKRVIDSTNKVIETGLVDTTNLLVMDMDKCIRCGNCSLACQHVHGNSRLLRRGIHIERPVKPKSYSIQDVLVPSVCLHCQDPECLTGCPTGAIGRYPDGQIDINKATCIGCGDCATQCPYNAITMVPRDQSSDKQKDNFFRKAFAEIFSLKPAMIPKPVTQTEDLLAIKCNLCQGTPLNPANATRKTYSCEESCPTGALVRVNPREYFSEVKNTLGLIYKDQTHAIGRNIHQRDVGAILWHIFGILIILAGGYFALWGTLKFSQDALLLPDSWLTMRWITGLLGLGGITWVMLYPLRKQVYRHRAGALRYWMLTHIYLGILAGFVLLIHGGTTSTGLLTTLLMISFDMVIASGIFGVFCYIVVPRIMTSIEGEPLLLEDLQQRREELRAKLAEISESDTNPELQNLVKTRVKPLFLSLGYLLRQYFKKEDLKTMLARAREKFKMEAESLGRSEGVRLIAAVEDAATLRRIDALCYLHRLLKLWVAPHVFFTSLMLILMVVHIVQVVYFNVR
;
A
#
# COMPACT_ATOMS: atom_id res chain seq x y z
N VAL A 1 42.39 -3.48 -18.50
CA VAL A 1 41.43 -2.58 -19.18
C VAL A 1 41.77 -2.60 -20.66
N GLU A 2 40.79 -2.55 -21.56
CA GLU A 2 41.02 -2.56 -23.02
C GLU A 2 41.40 -1.15 -23.47
N LYS A 3 42.52 -0.99 -24.19
CA LYS A 3 42.96 0.32 -24.71
C LYS A 3 42.31 0.55 -26.07
N LEU A 4 41.57 1.64 -26.21
CA LEU A 4 40.87 2.02 -27.44
C LEU A 4 41.86 2.59 -28.48
N PRO A 5 41.49 2.61 -29.78
CA PRO A 5 42.36 3.13 -30.85
C PRO A 5 42.75 4.61 -30.69
N ASN A 6 41.95 5.39 -29.95
CA ASN A 6 42.21 6.79 -29.62
C ASN A 6 43.19 6.97 -28.44
N GLY A 7 43.70 5.88 -27.84
CA GLY A 7 44.64 5.90 -26.73
C GLY A 7 43.99 5.90 -25.34
N GLU A 8 42.69 6.13 -25.24
CA GLU A 8 41.92 6.09 -23.99
C GLU A 8 41.66 4.65 -23.53
N PHE A 9 41.44 4.45 -22.23
CA PHE A 9 41.02 3.15 -21.72
C PHE A 9 39.50 3.02 -21.75
N LYS A 10 39.00 1.87 -22.21
CA LYS A 10 37.57 1.54 -22.18
C LYS A 10 37.08 1.54 -20.72
N ASN A 11 36.10 2.39 -20.41
CA ASN A 11 35.56 2.65 -19.07
C ASN A 11 36.48 3.46 -18.11
N GLU A 12 37.49 4.17 -18.62
CA GLU A 12 38.35 5.06 -17.82
C GLU A 12 37.55 6.08 -17.01
N LEU A 13 36.61 6.76 -17.67
CA LEU A 13 35.69 7.71 -17.04
C LEU A 13 34.87 7.10 -15.90
N ASP A 14 34.48 5.82 -16.00
CA ASP A 14 33.73 5.16 -14.93
C ASP A 14 34.61 4.94 -13.69
N ILE A 15 35.90 4.62 -13.87
CA ILE A 15 36.87 4.48 -12.78
C ILE A 15 37.18 5.82 -12.14
N ASP A 16 37.37 6.87 -12.94
CA ASP A 16 37.64 8.22 -12.44
C ASP A 16 36.50 8.73 -11.54
N VAL A 17 35.24 8.50 -11.96
CA VAL A 17 34.08 8.88 -11.16
C VAL A 17 34.01 8.09 -9.85
N ILE A 18 34.42 6.82 -9.84
CA ILE A 18 34.48 6.01 -8.61
C ILE A 18 35.52 6.56 -7.63
N VAL A 19 36.73 6.86 -8.10
CA VAL A 19 37.88 7.17 -7.24
C VAL A 19 37.94 8.64 -6.86
N PHE A 20 37.72 9.54 -7.82
CA PHE A 20 37.88 10.99 -7.64
C PHE A 20 36.53 11.73 -7.58
N GLY A 21 35.48 11.13 -8.15
CA GLY A 21 34.21 11.81 -8.37
C GLY A 21 34.32 12.87 -9.47
N ARG A 22 33.17 13.44 -9.84
CA ARG A 22 33.08 14.47 -10.89
C ARG A 22 31.97 15.46 -10.61
N ASN A 23 32.13 16.70 -11.05
CA ASN A 23 31.09 17.73 -10.95
C ASN A 23 30.25 17.74 -12.23
N TYR A 24 28.93 17.68 -12.06
CA TYR A 24 27.95 17.82 -13.13
C TYR A 24 27.03 19.00 -12.79
N ALA A 25 27.08 20.07 -13.57
CA ALA A 25 26.25 21.28 -13.39
C ALA A 25 26.26 21.81 -11.94
N GLY A 26 27.44 21.91 -11.32
CA GLY A 26 27.60 22.38 -9.93
C GLY A 26 27.31 21.35 -8.84
N LYS A 27 26.89 20.12 -9.20
CA LYS A 27 26.59 19.04 -8.25
C LYS A 27 27.67 17.96 -8.32
N LYS A 28 28.26 17.60 -7.16
CA LYS A 28 29.32 16.59 -7.07
C LYS A 28 28.74 15.18 -7.03
N VAL A 29 29.28 14.31 -7.88
CA VAL A 29 28.87 12.91 -8.09
C VAL A 29 30.09 12.05 -7.80
N GLY A 30 30.05 11.24 -6.73
CA GLY A 30 31.22 10.55 -6.18
C GLY A 30 32.14 11.47 -5.35
N PRO A 31 33.31 10.96 -4.89
CA PRO A 31 33.81 9.60 -5.09
C PRO A 31 32.95 8.54 -4.39
N TYR A 32 32.98 7.32 -4.89
CA TYR A 32 32.21 6.17 -4.41
C TYR A 32 33.03 5.13 -3.68
N ALA A 33 34.35 5.29 -3.69
CA ALA A 33 35.30 4.41 -3.04
C ALA A 33 35.99 5.13 -1.88
N ARG A 34 36.16 4.42 -0.76
CA ARG A 34 36.95 4.86 0.39
C ARG A 34 37.85 3.73 0.83
N LEU A 35 39.14 4.02 1.00
CA LEU A 35 40.08 3.08 1.58
C LEU A 35 40.11 3.34 3.09
N LEU A 36 39.77 2.31 3.86
CA LEU A 36 39.63 2.39 5.32
C LEU A 36 40.55 1.35 5.97
N GLU A 37 41.19 1.76 7.06
CA GLU A 37 41.97 0.87 7.92
C GLU A 37 41.17 0.59 9.18
N PHE A 38 40.90 -0.68 9.43
CA PHE A 38 40.17 -1.15 10.61
C PHE A 38 41.14 -1.67 11.66
N GLN A 39 40.96 -1.21 12.90
CA GLN A 39 41.77 -1.58 14.05
C GLN A 39 41.34 -2.94 14.62
N LEU A 40 42.15 -3.49 15.53
CA LEU A 40 41.93 -4.83 16.10
C LEU A 40 40.52 -4.96 16.72
N ASN A 41 39.82 -6.06 16.41
CA ASN A 41 38.43 -6.32 16.80
C ASN A 41 37.38 -5.30 16.32
N GLU A 42 37.73 -4.36 15.44
CA GLU A 42 36.76 -3.40 14.93
C GLU A 42 35.77 -4.07 13.98
N ILE A 43 34.47 -3.81 14.20
CA ILE A 43 33.39 -4.39 13.42
C ILE A 43 33.20 -3.56 12.15
N ILE A 44 33.31 -4.22 10.99
CA ILE A 44 33.10 -3.62 9.68
C ILE A 44 31.64 -3.78 9.26
N VAL A 45 31.09 -4.97 9.49
CA VAL A 45 29.71 -5.33 9.14
C VAL A 45 29.09 -6.04 10.33
N LEU A 46 27.88 -5.64 10.71
CA LEU A 46 27.12 -6.30 11.76
C LEU A 46 26.10 -7.26 11.15
N GLU A 47 25.98 -8.46 11.72
CA GLU A 47 24.89 -9.40 11.43
C GLU A 47 23.51 -8.74 11.60
N ASP A 48 22.54 -9.19 10.80
CA ASP A 48 21.16 -8.70 10.77
C ASP A 48 20.96 -7.22 10.38
N ALA A 49 22.03 -6.48 10.11
CA ALA A 49 21.94 -5.11 9.65
C ALA A 49 21.34 -5.04 8.22
N TRP A 50 20.47 -4.06 7.99
CA TRP A 50 19.87 -3.78 6.68
C TRP A 50 20.74 -2.92 5.74
N GLU A 51 22.03 -2.82 6.01
CA GLU A 51 22.94 -1.98 5.23
C GLU A 51 23.22 -2.58 3.84
N THR A 52 22.34 -2.29 2.87
CA THR A 52 22.41 -2.83 1.50
C THR A 52 23.03 -1.87 0.47
N ASN A 53 23.67 -0.80 0.94
CA ASN A 53 24.29 0.23 0.08
C ASN A 53 25.80 0.08 -0.04
N LEU A 54 26.44 -0.69 0.85
CA LEU A 54 27.89 -0.83 0.93
C LEU A 54 28.33 -2.24 0.54
N PHE A 55 29.40 -2.29 -0.21
CA PHE A 55 30.11 -3.47 -0.70
C PHE A 55 31.59 -3.29 -0.41
N TYR A 56 32.29 -4.37 -0.07
CA TYR A 56 33.66 -4.28 0.43
C TYR A 56 34.60 -5.21 -0.33
N ILE A 57 35.85 -4.78 -0.46
CA ILE A 57 36.96 -5.59 -0.98
C ILE A 57 38.08 -5.54 0.05
N LEU A 58 38.54 -6.70 0.52
CA LEU A 58 39.69 -6.78 1.41
C LEU A 58 40.98 -6.57 0.60
N VAL A 59 41.73 -5.51 0.91
CA VAL A 59 42.96 -5.11 0.20
C VAL A 59 44.19 -5.72 0.85
N GLU A 60 44.25 -5.75 2.18
CA GLU A 60 45.39 -6.27 2.97
C GLU A 60 44.91 -6.80 4.33
N GLY A 61 45.58 -7.84 4.84
CA GLY A 61 45.23 -8.52 6.09
C GLY A 61 44.24 -9.68 5.91
N SER A 62 43.57 -10.05 6.99
CA SER A 62 42.45 -11.00 7.00
C SER A 62 41.30 -10.49 7.86
N LEU A 63 40.11 -11.04 7.67
CA LEU A 63 38.92 -10.67 8.45
C LEU A 63 38.23 -11.90 8.99
N ASP A 64 37.77 -11.81 10.23
CA ASP A 64 37.01 -12.86 10.89
C ASP A 64 35.52 -12.70 10.59
N VAL A 65 34.89 -13.81 10.22
CA VAL A 65 33.44 -13.89 10.01
C VAL A 65 32.82 -14.66 11.17
N THR A 66 31.91 -14.02 11.88
CA THR A 66 31.23 -14.56 13.06
C THR A 66 29.72 -14.48 12.89
N ILE A 67 29.01 -15.43 13.51
CA ILE A 67 27.55 -15.41 13.65
C ILE A 67 27.20 -15.55 15.13
N ILE A 68 26.08 -14.97 15.54
CA ILE A 68 25.52 -15.16 16.88
C ILE A 68 24.60 -16.38 16.83
N ASP A 69 24.86 -17.37 17.68
CA ASP A 69 24.01 -18.55 17.78
C ASP A 69 22.69 -18.28 18.53
N GLU A 70 21.79 -19.26 18.57
CA GLU A 70 20.50 -19.15 19.28
C GLU A 70 20.64 -18.90 20.79
N THR A 71 21.82 -19.18 21.36
CA THR A 71 22.14 -18.94 22.78
C THR A 71 22.76 -17.57 23.02
N GLY A 72 22.98 -16.78 21.97
CA GLY A 72 23.60 -15.46 22.01
C GLY A 72 25.13 -15.48 22.02
N ILE A 73 25.76 -16.63 21.76
CA ILE A 73 27.22 -16.78 21.76
C ILE A 73 27.76 -16.53 20.35
N GLU A 74 28.80 -15.70 20.26
CA GLU A 74 29.48 -15.40 18.99
C GLU A 74 30.37 -16.58 18.58
N LYS A 75 30.11 -17.14 17.40
CA LYS A 75 30.84 -18.27 16.83
C LYS A 75 31.53 -17.86 15.52
N LYS A 76 32.84 -18.10 15.43
CA LYS A 76 33.60 -17.93 14.18
C LYS A 76 33.21 -19.01 13.17
N VAL A 77 32.76 -18.58 11.99
CA VAL A 77 32.31 -19.45 10.89
C VAL A 77 33.26 -19.45 9.70
N GLY A 78 34.14 -18.45 9.59
CA GLY A 78 35.10 -18.38 8.51
C GLY A 78 36.05 -17.20 8.61
N GLU A 79 36.84 -17.05 7.56
CA GLU A 79 37.82 -15.99 7.39
C GLU A 79 37.77 -15.48 5.94
N ILE A 80 37.82 -14.17 5.75
CA ILE A 80 37.91 -13.54 4.43
C ILE A 80 39.40 -13.24 4.18
N LYS A 81 39.89 -13.77 3.06
CA LYS A 81 41.27 -13.59 2.62
C LYS A 81 41.42 -12.39 1.69
N GLN A 82 42.64 -11.85 1.64
CA GLN A 82 43.02 -10.76 0.76
C GLN A 82 42.55 -10.98 -0.68
N GLY A 83 42.00 -9.93 -1.30
CA GLY A 83 41.48 -9.94 -2.67
C GLY A 83 40.04 -10.45 -2.81
N ASN A 84 39.46 -11.04 -1.75
CA ASN A 84 38.07 -11.45 -1.77
C ASN A 84 37.13 -10.28 -1.49
N THR A 85 35.91 -10.41 -1.99
CA THR A 85 34.83 -9.43 -1.82
C THR A 85 33.83 -9.94 -0.80
N PHE A 86 33.17 -9.03 -0.09
CA PHE A 86 32.10 -9.39 0.83
C PHE A 86 30.99 -8.33 0.86
N GLY A 87 29.81 -8.78 1.27
CA GLY A 87 28.63 -7.94 1.37
C GLY A 87 27.83 -7.81 0.07
N GLU A 88 28.21 -8.53 -0.99
CA GLU A 88 27.50 -8.57 -2.26
C GLU A 88 26.08 -9.14 -2.13
N MET A 89 25.84 -10.09 -1.22
CA MET A 89 24.50 -10.62 -0.95
C MET A 89 23.51 -9.52 -0.56
N ALA A 90 23.87 -8.68 0.41
CA ALA A 90 23.00 -7.60 0.86
C ALA A 90 22.72 -6.59 -0.26
N VAL A 91 23.71 -6.26 -1.08
CA VAL A 91 23.55 -5.30 -2.18
C VAL A 91 22.78 -5.88 -3.36
N LEU A 92 23.03 -7.14 -3.74
CA LEU A 92 22.48 -7.74 -4.96
C LEU A 92 21.14 -8.46 -4.74
N ALA A 93 20.96 -9.11 -3.58
CA ALA A 93 19.74 -9.84 -3.23
C ALA A 93 18.80 -9.02 -2.33
N GLY A 94 19.25 -7.88 -1.81
CA GLY A 94 18.45 -7.03 -0.92
C GLY A 94 18.19 -7.66 0.46
N THR A 95 18.99 -8.64 0.86
CA THR A 95 18.89 -9.31 2.16
C THR A 95 19.62 -8.53 3.26
N ARG A 96 19.37 -8.90 4.53
CA ARG A 96 20.19 -8.45 5.65
C ARG A 96 21.62 -9.01 5.54
N ARG A 97 22.53 -8.49 6.36
CA ARG A 97 23.85 -9.07 6.55
C ARG A 97 23.71 -10.41 7.28
N ASN A 98 24.26 -11.46 6.70
CA ASN A 98 24.10 -12.83 7.24
C ASN A 98 25.15 -13.20 8.29
N ALA A 99 26.13 -12.33 8.51
CA ALA A 99 27.21 -12.54 9.46
C ALA A 99 27.84 -11.20 9.85
N THR A 100 28.48 -11.19 11.00
CA THR A 100 29.34 -10.11 11.46
C THR A 100 30.73 -10.31 10.84
N VAL A 101 31.32 -9.24 10.34
CA VAL A 101 32.69 -9.22 9.80
C VAL A 101 33.49 -8.21 10.59
N LYS A 102 34.62 -8.64 11.16
CA LYS A 102 35.49 -7.80 11.98
C LYS A 102 36.97 -8.06 11.71
N ALA A 103 37.80 -7.07 12.00
CA ALA A 103 39.24 -7.29 12.03
C ALA A 103 39.59 -8.27 13.16
N PRO A 104 40.53 -9.20 12.93
CA PRO A 104 40.93 -10.16 13.94
C PRO A 104 41.62 -9.47 15.13
N PRO A 105 41.73 -10.15 16.29
CA PRO A 105 42.29 -9.57 17.51
C PRO A 105 43.80 -9.30 17.45
N ASP A 106 44.49 -9.81 16.43
CA ASP A 106 45.95 -9.84 16.30
C ASP A 106 46.50 -9.06 15.10
N SER A 107 45.65 -8.58 14.19
CA SER A 107 46.08 -7.81 13.02
C SER A 107 45.07 -6.76 12.58
N THR A 108 45.55 -5.70 11.94
CA THR A 108 44.72 -4.69 11.29
C THR A 108 44.33 -5.14 9.89
N ALA A 109 43.27 -4.54 9.34
CA ALA A 109 42.80 -4.87 8.01
C ALA A 109 42.56 -3.62 7.17
N LEU A 110 43.03 -3.64 5.93
CA LEU A 110 42.82 -2.57 4.97
C LEU A 110 41.69 -2.96 4.02
N VAL A 111 40.60 -2.20 4.02
CA VAL A 111 39.37 -2.52 3.31
C VAL A 111 38.99 -1.38 2.36
N LEU A 112 38.71 -1.72 1.12
CA LEU A 112 38.12 -0.80 0.16
C LEU A 112 36.59 -0.88 0.27
N GLU A 113 35.99 0.16 0.85
CA GLU A 113 34.55 0.37 0.90
C GLU A 113 34.07 0.99 -0.41
N LEU A 114 33.04 0.39 -0.99
CA LEU A 114 32.40 0.81 -2.23
C LEU A 114 30.91 1.00 -2.02
N THR A 115 30.38 2.12 -2.48
CA THR A 115 28.93 2.35 -2.50
C THR A 115 28.27 1.67 -3.71
N ARG A 116 26.95 1.41 -3.63
CA ARG A 116 26.16 0.79 -4.71
C ARG A 116 26.38 1.41 -6.11
N PRO A 117 26.50 2.75 -6.28
CA PRO A 117 26.85 3.34 -7.58
C PRO A 117 28.18 2.85 -8.15
N ALA A 118 29.22 2.65 -7.32
CA ALA A 118 30.48 2.07 -7.79
C ALA A 118 30.28 0.65 -8.31
N LEU A 119 29.52 -0.19 -7.61
CA LEU A 119 29.26 -1.57 -8.03
C LEU A 119 28.63 -1.62 -9.43
N ARG A 120 27.66 -0.74 -9.70
CA ARG A 120 27.02 -0.63 -11.03
C ARG A 120 28.04 -0.32 -12.14
N LEU A 121 28.95 0.61 -11.88
CA LEU A 121 30.00 1.00 -12.83
C LEU A 121 31.02 -0.14 -13.00
N LEU A 122 31.46 -0.77 -11.90
CA LEU A 122 32.40 -1.89 -11.92
C LEU A 122 31.86 -3.14 -12.62
N ARG A 123 30.55 -3.40 -12.56
CA ARG A 123 29.92 -4.52 -13.29
C ARG A 123 30.05 -4.43 -14.81
N LYS A 124 30.26 -3.23 -15.36
CA LYS A 124 30.56 -3.06 -16.80
C LYS A 124 31.92 -3.67 -17.18
N LEU A 125 32.81 -3.92 -16.21
CA LEU A 125 34.09 -4.59 -16.43
C LEU A 125 33.86 -6.11 -16.51
N PRO A 126 34.13 -6.77 -17.65
CA PRO A 126 33.75 -8.17 -17.85
C PRO A 126 34.38 -9.14 -16.84
N LYS A 127 35.63 -8.89 -16.43
CA LYS A 127 36.33 -9.72 -15.43
C LYS A 127 35.69 -9.59 -14.05
N PHE A 128 35.41 -8.36 -13.63
CA PHE A 128 34.80 -8.09 -12.33
C PHE A 128 33.37 -8.65 -12.27
N GLY A 129 32.55 -8.40 -13.29
CA GLY A 129 31.19 -8.95 -13.37
C GLY A 129 31.16 -10.48 -13.25
N LYS A 130 32.03 -11.20 -13.96
CA LYS A 130 32.13 -12.67 -13.86
C LYS A 130 32.54 -13.15 -12.47
N VAL A 131 33.47 -12.45 -11.80
CA VAL A 131 33.91 -12.80 -10.44
C VAL A 131 32.79 -12.54 -9.43
N LEU A 132 32.08 -11.43 -9.57
CA LEU A 132 30.94 -11.07 -8.73
C LEU A 132 29.80 -12.08 -8.88
N ASP A 133 29.41 -12.44 -10.11
CA ASP A 133 28.34 -13.41 -10.37
C ASP A 133 28.70 -14.81 -9.83
N ARG A 134 29.97 -15.22 -9.95
CA ARG A 134 30.45 -16.48 -9.38
C ARG A 134 30.37 -16.46 -7.85
N SER A 135 30.80 -15.38 -7.23
CA SER A 135 30.76 -15.20 -5.78
C SER A 135 29.31 -15.20 -5.29
N TYR A 136 28.43 -14.47 -5.97
CA TYR A 136 27.00 -14.43 -5.69
C TYR A 136 26.37 -15.83 -5.69
N ARG A 137 26.62 -16.63 -6.74
CA ARG A 137 26.07 -17.99 -6.86
C ARG A 137 26.64 -18.92 -5.80
N LYS A 138 27.92 -18.79 -5.46
CA LYS A 138 28.56 -19.59 -4.41
C LYS A 138 27.93 -19.31 -3.05
N TYR A 139 27.85 -18.04 -2.64
CA TYR A 139 27.24 -17.68 -1.37
C TYR A 139 25.74 -17.98 -1.34
N GLY A 140 25.03 -17.78 -2.46
CA GLY A 140 23.63 -18.18 -2.59
C GLY A 140 23.42 -19.69 -2.38
N LEU A 141 24.32 -20.53 -2.92
CA LEU A 141 24.32 -21.97 -2.67
C LEU A 141 24.54 -22.28 -1.18
N ASP A 142 25.63 -21.76 -0.59
CA ASP A 142 26.00 -22.02 0.81
C ASP A 142 24.88 -21.60 1.77
N LEU A 143 24.28 -20.43 1.55
CA LEU A 143 23.14 -19.94 2.32
C LEU A 143 21.93 -20.87 2.17
N THR A 144 21.64 -21.35 0.96
CA THR A 144 20.46 -22.21 0.74
C THR A 144 20.61 -23.55 1.42
N LEU A 145 21.83 -24.11 1.40
CA LEU A 145 22.13 -25.35 2.12
C LEU A 145 22.01 -25.17 3.63
N ASN A 146 22.46 -24.02 4.16
CA ASN A 146 22.27 -23.68 5.57
C ASN A 146 20.79 -23.50 5.92
N ASP A 147 20.01 -22.83 5.06
CA ASP A 147 18.56 -22.68 5.26
C ASP A 147 17.87 -24.05 5.33
N ILE A 148 18.19 -24.95 4.39
CA ILE A 148 17.68 -26.34 4.37
C ILE A 148 18.08 -27.10 5.64
N LYS A 149 19.33 -26.97 6.09
CA LYS A 149 19.80 -27.57 7.35
C LYS A 149 18.99 -27.08 8.54
N ASN A 150 18.75 -25.77 8.64
CA ASN A 150 18.04 -25.18 9.77
C ASN A 150 16.57 -25.64 9.83
N PHE A 151 15.95 -25.96 8.68
CA PHE A 151 14.60 -26.54 8.66
C PHE A 151 14.53 -27.98 9.15
N SER A 152 15.59 -28.77 8.96
CA SER A 152 15.62 -30.18 9.37
C SER A 152 17.01 -30.56 9.92
N PRO A 153 17.37 -30.03 11.10
CA PRO A 153 18.72 -30.19 11.66
C PRO A 153 19.06 -31.65 11.96
N GLU A 154 18.04 -32.48 12.24
CA GLU A 154 18.21 -33.92 12.50
C GLU A 154 18.42 -34.75 11.22
N SER A 155 17.99 -34.26 10.05
CA SER A 155 18.03 -35.01 8.80
C SER A 155 19.32 -34.84 8.01
N PHE A 156 20.12 -33.80 8.33
CA PHE A 156 21.33 -33.44 7.60
C PHE A 156 22.56 -33.35 8.51
N ASN A 157 23.45 -34.35 8.40
CA ASN A 157 24.81 -34.22 8.93
C ASN A 157 25.71 -33.39 7.98
N GLN A 158 26.89 -32.96 8.44
CA GLN A 158 27.79 -32.13 7.62
C GLN A 158 28.21 -32.80 6.30
N GLU A 159 28.35 -34.13 6.29
CA GLU A 159 28.77 -34.88 5.09
C GLU A 159 27.66 -34.93 4.04
N LEU A 160 26.42 -35.19 4.44
CA LEU A 160 25.24 -35.20 3.56
C LEU A 160 24.97 -33.81 2.98
N LEU A 161 25.17 -32.74 3.75
CA LEU A 161 25.07 -31.36 3.24
C LEU A 161 26.10 -31.06 2.17
N LYS A 162 27.33 -31.54 2.36
CA LYS A 162 28.39 -31.39 1.37
C LYS A 162 28.04 -32.13 0.09
N GLN A 163 27.57 -33.38 0.19
CA GLN A 163 27.14 -34.18 -0.97
C GLN A 163 25.93 -33.58 -1.69
N LEU A 164 24.99 -32.98 -0.95
CA LEU A 164 23.89 -32.21 -1.52
C LEU A 164 24.42 -31.00 -2.30
N GLY A 165 25.35 -30.25 -1.71
CA GLY A 165 25.99 -29.10 -2.34
C GLY A 165 26.76 -29.47 -3.62
N ASP A 166 27.50 -30.58 -3.60
CA ASP A 166 28.24 -31.09 -4.76
C ASP A 166 27.31 -31.55 -5.90
N SER A 167 26.07 -31.93 -5.56
CA SER A 167 25.03 -32.36 -6.51
C SER A 167 24.09 -31.23 -6.96
N ALA A 168 24.26 -30.03 -6.40
CA ALA A 168 23.34 -28.91 -6.58
C ALA A 168 23.97 -27.72 -7.31
N ARG A 169 23.12 -26.93 -7.96
CA ARG A 169 23.49 -25.66 -8.57
C ARG A 169 22.52 -24.56 -8.16
N PHE A 170 23.06 -23.39 -7.82
CA PHE A 170 22.26 -22.20 -7.57
C PHE A 170 22.06 -21.42 -8.88
N VAL A 171 20.80 -21.21 -9.26
CA VAL A 171 20.42 -20.56 -10.52
C VAL A 171 19.45 -19.43 -10.23
N VAL A 172 19.58 -18.34 -10.99
CA VAL A 172 18.66 -17.20 -10.95
C VAL A 172 17.98 -17.11 -12.31
N TYR A 173 16.66 -17.15 -12.31
CA TYR A 173 15.83 -17.04 -13.50
C TYR A 173 15.17 -15.66 -13.58
N GLU A 174 15.00 -15.18 -14.80
CA GLU A 174 14.28 -13.93 -15.09
C GLU A 174 12.78 -14.20 -15.25
N LYS A 175 12.00 -13.12 -15.23
CA LYS A 175 10.54 -13.16 -15.42
C LYS A 175 10.17 -13.86 -16.73
N ASN A 176 9.11 -14.67 -16.69
CA ASN A 176 8.55 -15.46 -17.79
C ASN A 176 9.43 -16.63 -18.26
N HIS A 177 10.50 -16.98 -17.54
CA HIS A 177 11.28 -18.18 -17.86
C HIS A 177 10.47 -19.45 -17.55
N VAL A 178 10.38 -20.36 -18.52
CA VAL A 178 9.74 -21.68 -18.34
C VAL A 178 10.77 -22.64 -17.76
N LEU A 179 10.51 -23.18 -16.58
CA LEU A 179 11.42 -24.13 -15.92
C LEU A 179 11.37 -25.52 -16.57
N PHE A 180 10.19 -25.97 -16.97
CA PHE A 180 9.95 -27.25 -17.62
C PHE A 180 8.52 -27.29 -18.17
N HIS A 181 8.28 -28.16 -19.16
CA HIS A 181 6.97 -28.36 -19.75
C HIS A 181 6.27 -29.60 -19.18
N GLU A 182 4.94 -29.62 -19.29
CA GLU A 182 4.14 -30.82 -19.03
C GLU A 182 4.64 -31.97 -19.92
N ARG A 183 4.76 -33.18 -19.35
CA ARG A 183 5.27 -34.41 -19.97
C ARG A 183 6.80 -34.49 -20.16
N ASP A 184 7.56 -33.47 -19.78
CA ASP A 184 9.03 -33.59 -19.75
C ASP A 184 9.46 -34.55 -18.62
N PRO A 185 10.52 -35.36 -18.80
CA PRO A 185 11.02 -36.24 -17.74
C PRO A 185 11.64 -35.44 -16.58
N ILE A 186 11.36 -35.87 -15.35
CA ILE A 186 11.88 -35.20 -14.15
C ILE A 186 13.34 -35.63 -13.91
N ASN A 187 14.27 -34.79 -14.38
CA ASN A 187 15.72 -35.02 -14.26
C ASN A 187 16.40 -34.20 -13.14
N ARG A 188 15.69 -33.21 -12.60
CA ARG A 188 16.20 -32.30 -11.55
C ARG A 188 15.11 -32.00 -10.53
N LEU A 189 15.50 -31.94 -9.27
CA LEU A 189 14.70 -31.38 -8.19
C LEU A 189 14.92 -29.86 -8.15
N VAL A 190 13.84 -29.09 -7.98
CA VAL A 190 13.89 -27.62 -7.95
C VAL A 190 13.36 -27.15 -6.60
N PHE A 191 14.24 -26.54 -5.80
CA PHE A 191 13.86 -25.87 -4.56
C PHE A 191 13.85 -24.35 -4.78
N VAL A 192 12.71 -23.72 -4.53
CA VAL A 192 12.53 -22.27 -4.71
C VAL A 192 13.01 -21.54 -3.46
N ARG A 193 14.15 -20.87 -3.53
CA ARG A 193 14.65 -20.05 -2.41
C ARG A 193 13.86 -18.73 -2.32
N ASN A 194 13.65 -18.07 -3.46
CA ASN A 194 12.95 -16.79 -3.53
C ASN A 194 12.24 -16.64 -4.88
N GLY A 195 11.11 -15.92 -4.91
CA GLY A 195 10.31 -15.69 -6.11
C GLY A 195 9.08 -16.58 -6.22
N TRP A 196 8.42 -16.49 -7.38
CA TRP A 196 7.10 -17.08 -7.64
C TRP A 196 7.10 -17.90 -8.93
N ILE A 197 6.39 -19.02 -8.89
CA ILE A 197 6.17 -19.94 -10.02
C ILE A 197 4.67 -20.09 -10.21
N GLN A 198 4.23 -19.98 -11.46
CA GLN A 198 2.88 -20.36 -11.90
C GLN A 198 2.94 -21.76 -12.49
N ARG A 199 2.01 -22.63 -12.09
CA ARG A 199 1.84 -23.94 -12.71
C ARG A 199 0.55 -23.97 -13.51
N VAL A 200 0.64 -24.52 -14.72
CA VAL A 200 -0.50 -24.69 -15.61
C VAL A 200 -0.51 -26.12 -16.12
N SER A 201 -1.68 -26.75 -16.12
CA SER A 201 -1.86 -28.10 -16.67
C SER A 201 -3.01 -28.16 -17.68
N GLY A 202 -2.93 -29.06 -18.65
CA GLY A 202 -3.98 -29.25 -19.65
C GLY A 202 -4.03 -28.20 -20.77
N ALA A 203 -3.04 -27.31 -20.85
CA ALA A 203 -2.89 -26.36 -21.95
C ALA A 203 -1.65 -26.73 -22.78
N ASP A 204 -1.87 -27.44 -23.90
CA ASP A 204 -0.82 -27.62 -24.91
C ASP A 204 -0.55 -26.22 -25.53
N PHE A 205 0.60 -25.65 -25.21
CA PHE A 205 1.14 -24.38 -25.72
C PHE A 205 0.60 -23.08 -25.09
N ASN A 206 1.45 -22.52 -24.21
CA ASN A 206 1.56 -21.11 -23.80
C ASN A 206 0.84 -20.72 -22.48
N PRO A 207 1.60 -20.42 -21.39
CA PRO A 207 1.07 -19.88 -20.13
C PRO A 207 0.23 -18.61 -20.31
N ALA A 208 0.55 -17.78 -21.30
CA ALA A 208 -0.20 -16.55 -21.60
C ALA A 208 -1.62 -16.83 -22.14
N VAL A 209 -1.86 -18.03 -22.68
CA VAL A 209 -3.17 -18.46 -23.18
C VAL A 209 -4.02 -19.10 -22.07
N ALA A 210 -3.38 -19.59 -20.99
CA ALA A 210 -4.07 -20.21 -19.86
C ALA A 210 -5.05 -19.25 -19.17
N ASP A 211 -4.67 -17.98 -18.98
CA ASP A 211 -5.53 -16.92 -18.43
C ASP A 211 -6.79 -16.69 -19.29
N PHE A 212 -6.70 -16.91 -20.61
CA PHE A 212 -7.82 -16.79 -21.53
C PHE A 212 -8.69 -18.06 -21.57
N LEU A 213 -8.08 -19.24 -21.46
CA LEU A 213 -8.79 -20.52 -21.45
C LEU A 213 -9.52 -20.79 -20.12
N LEU A 214 -9.07 -20.16 -19.02
CA LEU A 214 -9.73 -20.16 -17.72
C LEU A 214 -11.17 -19.62 -17.81
N GLY A 215 -12.12 -20.53 -17.97
CA GLY A 215 -13.56 -20.24 -18.08
C GLY A 215 -14.24 -20.85 -19.31
N THR A 216 -13.47 -21.25 -20.32
CA THR A 216 -13.96 -21.94 -21.54
C THR A 216 -13.71 -23.44 -21.47
N ASP A 217 -12.58 -23.85 -20.89
CA ASP A 217 -12.21 -25.26 -20.70
C ASP A 217 -12.19 -25.61 -19.20
N LYS A 218 -12.85 -26.70 -18.83
CA LYS A 218 -12.93 -27.19 -17.45
C LYS A 218 -11.74 -28.07 -17.07
N ASP A 219 -10.89 -28.44 -18.04
CA ASP A 219 -9.79 -29.38 -17.83
C ASP A 219 -8.42 -28.69 -17.62
N VAL A 220 -8.40 -27.35 -17.69
CA VAL A 220 -7.20 -26.52 -17.44
C VAL A 220 -7.11 -26.16 -15.96
N GLY A 221 -6.03 -26.61 -15.34
CA GLY A 221 -5.71 -26.30 -13.95
C GLY A 221 -4.64 -25.23 -13.80
N LEU A 222 -4.77 -24.36 -12.79
CA LEU A 222 -3.82 -23.27 -12.55
C LEU A 222 -3.66 -22.97 -11.05
N ASP A 223 -2.41 -22.94 -10.59
CA ASP A 223 -2.06 -22.45 -9.27
C ASP A 223 -0.70 -21.72 -9.25
N PHE A 224 -0.30 -21.29 -8.04
CA PHE A 224 0.92 -20.55 -7.80
C PHE A 224 1.70 -21.21 -6.67
N LEU A 225 3.03 -21.16 -6.75
CA LEU A 225 3.96 -21.59 -5.72
C LEU A 225 4.97 -20.48 -5.45
N GLY A 226 5.26 -20.22 -4.19
CA GLY A 226 6.22 -19.20 -3.75
C GLY A 226 7.51 -19.81 -3.23
N ALA A 227 8.27 -18.99 -2.50
CA ALA A 227 9.48 -19.42 -1.82
C ALA A 227 9.22 -20.58 -0.84
N GLY A 228 10.25 -21.41 -0.64
CA GLY A 228 10.21 -22.59 0.22
C GLY A 228 9.50 -23.79 -0.40
N SER A 229 8.97 -23.70 -1.62
CA SER A 229 8.38 -24.84 -2.33
C SER A 229 9.46 -25.71 -2.98
N CYS A 230 9.24 -27.02 -2.97
CA CYS A 230 10.10 -28.02 -3.62
C CYS A 230 9.31 -28.74 -4.72
N LEU A 231 9.93 -28.93 -5.89
CA LEU A 231 9.33 -29.54 -7.07
C LEU A 231 10.15 -30.75 -7.53
N GLY A 232 9.48 -31.83 -7.93
CA GLY A 232 10.10 -33.02 -8.54
C GLY A 232 10.64 -34.04 -7.53
N LEU A 233 10.19 -33.98 -6.28
CA LEU A 233 10.61 -34.90 -5.22
C LEU A 233 10.10 -36.33 -5.48
N GLU A 234 8.95 -36.47 -6.13
CA GLU A 234 8.32 -37.72 -6.53
C GLU A 234 9.18 -38.53 -7.51
N ALA A 235 10.12 -37.87 -8.18
CA ALA A 235 11.07 -38.53 -9.06
C ALA A 235 12.19 -39.23 -8.30
N LEU A 236 12.36 -39.03 -6.99
CA LEU A 236 13.40 -39.77 -6.25
C LEU A 236 13.04 -41.25 -6.07
N GLU A 237 11.77 -41.55 -5.85
CA GLU A 237 11.29 -42.93 -5.66
C GLU A 237 11.14 -43.68 -6.98
N ASN A 238 10.55 -43.05 -8.00
CA ASN A 238 10.28 -43.67 -9.31
C ASN A 238 10.56 -42.70 -10.45
N LYS A 239 10.86 -43.19 -11.66
CA LYS A 239 10.92 -42.31 -12.85
C LYS A 239 9.51 -41.80 -13.15
N LYS A 240 9.38 -40.48 -13.26
CA LYS A 240 8.13 -39.77 -13.54
C LYS A 240 8.39 -38.61 -14.48
N ASP A 241 7.32 -38.15 -15.12
CA ASP A 241 7.29 -36.97 -15.99
C ASP A 241 6.48 -35.87 -15.30
N TRP A 242 6.77 -34.60 -15.62
CA TRP A 242 6.06 -33.45 -15.06
C TRP A 242 4.59 -33.45 -15.44
N ALA A 243 3.70 -33.29 -14.46
CA ALA A 243 2.25 -33.25 -14.70
C ALA A 243 1.71 -31.86 -15.12
N TYR A 244 2.59 -30.87 -15.27
CA TYR A 244 2.23 -29.48 -15.56
C TYR A 244 3.44 -28.71 -16.12
N THR A 245 3.19 -27.54 -16.72
CA THR A 245 4.21 -26.58 -17.12
C THR A 245 4.43 -25.56 -16.00
N ALA A 246 5.69 -25.30 -15.63
CA ALA A 246 6.05 -24.34 -14.58
C ALA A 246 6.75 -23.11 -15.16
N THR A 247 6.21 -21.91 -14.90
CA THR A 247 6.74 -20.64 -15.40
C THR A 247 7.02 -19.67 -14.26
N VAL A 248 8.15 -19.00 -14.32
CA VAL A 248 8.58 -18.01 -13.33
C VAL A 248 7.86 -16.66 -13.55
N LEU A 249 7.31 -16.05 -12.50
CA LEU A 249 6.58 -14.77 -12.59
C LEU A 249 7.42 -13.51 -12.32
N GLY A 250 8.67 -13.67 -11.88
CA GLY A 250 9.57 -12.57 -11.50
C GLY A 250 11.03 -12.99 -11.48
N ARG A 251 11.90 -12.24 -10.80
CA ARG A 251 13.27 -12.71 -10.53
C ARG A 251 13.20 -13.82 -9.48
N THR A 252 13.52 -15.05 -9.86
CA THR A 252 13.39 -16.23 -8.98
C THR A 252 14.74 -16.91 -8.77
N GLU A 253 15.06 -17.17 -7.51
CA GLU A 253 16.28 -17.85 -7.09
C GLU A 253 15.94 -19.29 -6.74
N VAL A 254 16.62 -20.24 -7.37
CA VAL A 254 16.37 -21.66 -7.17
C VAL A 254 17.65 -22.44 -6.93
N LEU A 255 17.53 -23.48 -6.12
CA LEU A 255 18.50 -24.55 -5.99
C LEU A 255 18.03 -25.72 -6.83
N GLU A 256 18.83 -26.12 -7.81
CA GLU A 256 18.54 -27.29 -8.64
C GLU A 256 19.47 -28.43 -8.30
N VAL A 257 18.92 -29.61 -8.04
CA VAL A 257 19.69 -30.79 -7.68
C VAL A 257 19.45 -31.89 -8.70
N ALA A 258 20.51 -32.49 -9.23
CA ALA A 258 20.37 -33.56 -10.21
C ALA A 258 19.76 -34.82 -9.55
N VAL A 259 18.63 -35.31 -10.09
CA VAL A 259 17.94 -36.50 -9.56
C VAL A 259 18.83 -37.74 -9.68
N SER A 260 19.62 -37.85 -10.75
CA SER A 260 20.57 -38.96 -10.94
C SER A 260 21.58 -39.04 -9.81
N ARG A 261 22.15 -37.90 -9.38
CA ARG A 261 23.12 -37.82 -8.28
C ARG A 261 22.50 -38.14 -6.93
N LEU A 262 21.27 -37.69 -6.69
CA LEU A 262 20.56 -38.03 -5.44
C LEU A 262 20.28 -39.53 -5.35
N ARG A 263 19.91 -40.19 -6.46
CA ARG A 263 19.66 -41.64 -6.49
C ARG A 263 20.93 -42.49 -6.32
N GLU A 264 22.11 -41.96 -6.61
CA GLU A 264 23.39 -42.66 -6.37
C GLU A 264 23.64 -42.89 -4.87
N ASN A 265 23.06 -42.05 -3.99
CA ASN A 265 23.17 -42.19 -2.54
C ASN A 265 21.78 -42.32 -1.87
N PRO A 266 21.35 -43.55 -1.49
CA PRO A 266 20.05 -43.79 -0.88
C PRO A 266 19.82 -43.03 0.43
N ASP A 267 20.86 -42.85 1.26
CA ASP A 267 20.75 -42.13 2.52
C ASP A 267 20.48 -40.65 2.30
N LEU A 268 21.19 -40.05 1.33
CA LEU A 268 20.97 -38.66 0.92
C LEU A 268 19.56 -38.46 0.34
N ALA A 269 19.12 -39.36 -0.54
CA ALA A 269 17.77 -39.32 -1.11
C ALA A 269 16.71 -39.38 0.00
N LYS A 270 16.87 -40.27 0.99
CA LYS A 270 15.95 -40.40 2.13
C LYS A 270 15.92 -39.15 3.00
N SER A 271 17.08 -38.56 3.30
CA SER A 271 17.17 -37.28 4.03
C SER A 271 16.49 -36.14 3.29
N VAL A 272 16.68 -36.04 1.97
CA VAL A 272 16.04 -35.03 1.12
C VAL A 272 14.52 -35.22 1.10
N ILE A 273 14.02 -36.46 0.92
CA ILE A 273 12.59 -36.77 0.95
C ILE A 273 11.96 -36.39 2.30
N THR A 274 12.64 -36.74 3.40
CA THR A 274 12.14 -36.46 4.75
C THR A 274 12.14 -34.96 5.05
N SER A 275 13.19 -34.24 4.68
CA SER A 275 13.34 -32.81 4.98
C SER A 275 12.47 -31.92 4.08
N LEU A 276 12.38 -32.25 2.79
CA LEU A 276 11.66 -31.42 1.79
C LEU A 276 10.25 -31.95 1.49
N GLY A 277 9.83 -33.07 2.09
CA GLY A 277 8.51 -33.65 1.87
C GLY A 277 7.36 -32.69 2.15
N GLU A 278 7.42 -31.93 3.25
CA GLU A 278 6.45 -30.88 3.58
C GLU A 278 6.44 -29.76 2.51
N SER A 279 7.62 -29.33 2.05
CA SER A 279 7.79 -28.31 0.99
C SER A 279 7.27 -28.77 -0.37
N SER A 280 7.22 -30.09 -0.57
CA SER A 280 6.75 -30.75 -1.79
C SER A 280 5.28 -31.13 -1.71
N LYS A 281 4.56 -30.91 -0.59
CA LYS A 281 3.13 -31.30 -0.49
C LYS A 281 2.25 -30.66 -1.56
N ALA A 282 2.49 -29.39 -1.86
CA ALA A 282 1.77 -28.68 -2.92
C ALA A 282 2.10 -29.22 -4.32
N ASP A 283 3.27 -29.85 -4.47
CA ASP A 283 3.66 -30.56 -5.69
C ASP A 283 3.06 -31.98 -5.76
N ASN A 284 3.13 -32.71 -4.65
CA ASN A 284 2.66 -34.08 -4.50
C ASN A 284 1.14 -34.22 -4.61
N THR A 285 0.37 -33.14 -4.38
CA THR A 285 -1.02 -33.05 -4.82
C THR A 285 -1.05 -32.96 -6.34
N VAL A 286 -1.23 -34.13 -6.97
CA VAL A 286 -1.34 -34.39 -8.43
C VAL A 286 -2.09 -33.28 -9.17
N LYS A 287 -1.56 -32.88 -10.34
CA LYS A 287 -2.08 -31.95 -11.39
C LYS A 287 -2.87 -30.75 -10.82
N PRO A 288 -2.42 -29.48 -11.02
CA PRO A 288 -3.19 -28.30 -10.62
C PRO A 288 -4.68 -28.49 -10.95
N GLU A 289 -5.55 -28.35 -9.97
CA GLU A 289 -6.99 -28.53 -10.20
C GLU A 289 -7.57 -27.30 -10.91
N PRO A 290 -8.64 -27.47 -11.71
CA PRO A 290 -9.41 -26.35 -12.22
C PRO A 290 -9.89 -25.49 -11.04
N PRO A 291 -9.68 -24.17 -11.07
CA PRO A 291 -9.96 -23.35 -9.91
C PRO A 291 -11.46 -23.31 -9.60
N VAL A 292 -11.80 -23.60 -8.33
CA VAL A 292 -13.20 -23.55 -7.84
C VAL A 292 -13.77 -22.14 -7.91
N ASP A 293 -12.93 -21.10 -7.78
CA ASP A 293 -13.32 -19.71 -7.94
C ASP A 293 -12.25 -18.92 -8.72
N LYS A 294 -12.58 -18.57 -9.97
CA LYS A 294 -11.70 -17.77 -10.85
C LYS A 294 -11.27 -16.45 -10.21
N ARG A 295 -12.13 -15.83 -9.40
CA ARG A 295 -11.84 -14.55 -8.75
C ARG A 295 -10.66 -14.64 -7.78
N VAL A 296 -10.49 -15.80 -7.13
CA VAL A 296 -9.35 -16.02 -6.23
C VAL A 296 -8.06 -16.07 -7.06
N ILE A 297 -8.04 -16.83 -8.14
CA ILE A 297 -6.88 -16.93 -9.04
C ILE A 297 -6.53 -15.58 -9.66
N ASP A 298 -7.51 -14.86 -10.21
CA ASP A 298 -7.29 -13.55 -10.81
C ASP A 298 -6.71 -12.57 -9.77
N SER A 299 -7.23 -12.59 -8.54
CA SER A 299 -6.70 -11.77 -7.44
C SER A 299 -5.28 -12.18 -7.04
N THR A 300 -5.00 -13.47 -6.90
CA THR A 300 -3.67 -14.00 -6.55
C THR A 300 -2.65 -13.64 -7.63
N ASN A 301 -2.99 -13.87 -8.89
CA ASN A 301 -2.15 -13.49 -10.03
C ASN A 301 -1.84 -11.99 -9.99
N LYS A 302 -2.86 -11.15 -9.81
CA LYS A 302 -2.69 -9.71 -9.79
C LYS A 302 -1.78 -9.24 -8.65
N VAL A 303 -1.94 -9.79 -7.45
CA VAL A 303 -1.11 -9.41 -6.29
C VAL A 303 0.34 -9.86 -6.47
N ILE A 304 0.59 -11.03 -7.06
CA ILE A 304 1.94 -11.54 -7.36
C ILE A 304 2.59 -10.74 -8.50
N GLU A 305 1.90 -10.56 -9.62
CA GLU A 305 2.43 -9.88 -10.81
C GLU A 305 2.80 -8.42 -10.51
N THR A 306 2.00 -7.76 -9.67
CA THR A 306 2.28 -6.38 -9.22
C THR A 306 3.36 -6.32 -8.15
N GLY A 307 3.88 -7.45 -7.68
CA GLY A 307 4.93 -7.54 -6.65
C GLY A 307 4.48 -7.09 -5.27
N LEU A 308 3.17 -6.95 -5.03
CA LEU A 308 2.64 -6.44 -3.75
C LEU A 308 2.91 -7.41 -2.59
N VAL A 309 2.97 -8.72 -2.86
CA VAL A 309 3.25 -9.76 -1.85
C VAL A 309 4.65 -9.61 -1.24
N ASP A 310 5.61 -9.14 -2.03
CA ASP A 310 7.04 -9.09 -1.66
C ASP A 310 7.45 -7.74 -1.04
N THR A 311 6.46 -6.92 -0.69
CA THR A 311 6.69 -5.60 -0.09
C THR A 311 6.86 -5.66 1.42
N THR A 312 7.71 -4.80 1.99
CA THR A 312 7.92 -4.77 3.46
C THR A 312 6.97 -3.80 4.18
N ASN A 313 6.32 -2.91 3.44
CA ASN A 313 5.41 -1.90 3.96
C ASN A 313 4.28 -1.60 2.96
N LEU A 314 3.21 -2.38 3.03
CA LEU A 314 2.06 -2.17 2.18
C LEU A 314 1.05 -1.22 2.84
N LEU A 315 0.71 -0.11 2.17
CA LEU A 315 -0.42 0.73 2.58
C LEU A 315 -1.64 0.33 1.76
N VAL A 316 -2.75 0.05 2.43
CA VAL A 316 -3.99 -0.40 1.81
C VAL A 316 -5.10 0.60 2.11
N MET A 317 -5.93 0.86 1.10
CA MET A 317 -7.15 1.66 1.18
C MET A 317 -8.36 0.82 0.80
N ASP A 318 -9.26 0.61 1.74
CA ASP A 318 -10.55 -0.06 1.53
C ASP A 318 -11.54 0.93 0.90
N MET A 319 -11.89 0.67 -0.35
CA MET A 319 -12.70 1.59 -1.15
C MET A 319 -14.15 1.66 -0.67
N ASP A 320 -14.67 0.61 -0.02
CA ASP A 320 -16.02 0.59 0.56
C ASP A 320 -16.15 1.45 1.83
N LYS A 321 -15.02 1.76 2.49
CA LYS A 321 -14.97 2.65 3.65
C LYS A 321 -14.46 4.05 3.31
N CYS A 322 -13.78 4.22 2.19
CA CYS A 322 -13.17 5.48 1.81
C CYS A 322 -14.23 6.49 1.37
N ILE A 323 -14.36 7.62 2.07
CA ILE A 323 -15.28 8.71 1.66
C ILE A 323 -14.65 9.72 0.67
N ARG A 324 -13.54 9.33 0.01
CA ARG A 324 -12.79 10.15 -0.96
C ARG A 324 -12.49 11.59 -0.47
N CYS A 325 -12.27 11.78 0.84
CA CYS A 325 -12.12 13.11 1.45
C CYS A 325 -10.74 13.77 1.25
N GLY A 326 -9.71 13.03 0.85
CA GLY A 326 -8.36 13.57 0.65
C GLY A 326 -7.57 13.91 1.93
N ASN A 327 -8.10 13.63 3.12
CA ASN A 327 -7.43 14.02 4.37
C ASN A 327 -6.09 13.29 4.59
N CYS A 328 -5.91 12.09 4.02
CA CYS A 328 -4.65 11.35 4.09
C CYS A 328 -3.50 12.03 3.33
N SER A 329 -3.75 12.56 2.13
CA SER A 329 -2.78 13.32 1.35
C SER A 329 -2.56 14.72 1.95
N LEU A 330 -3.63 15.37 2.42
CA LEU A 330 -3.55 16.68 3.07
C LEU A 330 -2.69 16.63 4.35
N ALA A 331 -2.88 15.60 5.18
CA ALA A 331 -2.07 15.37 6.38
C ALA A 331 -0.60 15.12 6.03
N CYS A 332 -0.34 14.34 4.99
CA CYS A 332 1.02 14.11 4.51
C CYS A 332 1.71 15.41 4.10
N GLN A 333 1.01 16.27 3.34
CA GLN A 333 1.49 17.58 2.93
C GLN A 333 1.74 18.51 4.13
N HIS A 334 0.84 18.60 5.10
CA HIS A 334 1.02 19.45 6.29
C HIS A 334 2.23 19.04 7.15
N VAL A 335 2.51 17.74 7.21
CA VAL A 335 3.65 17.20 7.98
C VAL A 335 4.97 17.40 7.23
N HIS A 336 4.99 17.25 5.89
CA HIS A 336 6.24 17.17 5.12
C HIS A 336 6.48 18.34 4.15
N GLY A 337 5.57 19.29 4.03
CA GLY A 337 5.56 20.38 3.04
C GLY A 337 5.00 19.97 1.69
N ASN A 338 5.21 18.71 1.29
CA ASN A 338 4.70 18.11 0.06
C ASN A 338 4.04 16.77 0.36
N SER A 339 2.94 16.44 -0.34
CA SER A 339 2.31 15.13 -0.21
C SER A 339 3.23 14.06 -0.80
N ARG A 340 3.52 13.02 -0.01
CA ARG A 340 4.29 11.83 -0.40
C ARG A 340 3.40 10.60 -0.60
N LEU A 341 2.09 10.85 -0.70
CA LEU A 341 1.04 9.87 -0.93
C LEU A 341 0.15 10.41 -2.05
N LEU A 342 0.01 9.64 -3.12
CA LEU A 342 -0.97 9.89 -4.17
C LEU A 342 -2.11 8.89 -4.02
N ARG A 343 -3.36 9.35 -4.11
CA ARG A 343 -4.56 8.51 -3.95
C ARG A 343 -4.94 7.73 -5.22
N ARG A 344 -3.94 7.43 -6.04
CA ARG A 344 -4.00 6.58 -7.25
C ARG A 344 -3.04 5.42 -7.05
N GLY A 345 -3.19 4.30 -7.74
CA GLY A 345 -2.25 3.19 -7.62
C GLY A 345 -2.85 1.87 -8.07
N ILE A 346 -2.38 0.78 -7.51
CA ILE A 346 -2.78 -0.58 -7.91
C ILE A 346 -4.13 -0.90 -7.29
N HIS A 347 -5.09 -1.27 -8.12
CA HIS A 347 -6.40 -1.75 -7.68
C HIS A 347 -6.44 -3.28 -7.68
N ILE A 348 -6.95 -3.85 -6.58
CA ILE A 348 -7.11 -5.29 -6.38
C ILE A 348 -8.57 -5.55 -6.00
N GLU A 349 -9.30 -6.22 -6.89
CA GLU A 349 -10.59 -6.83 -6.58
C GLU A 349 -10.35 -8.24 -6.06
N ARG A 350 -10.85 -8.55 -4.86
CA ARG A 350 -10.61 -9.85 -4.21
C ARG A 350 -11.82 -10.29 -3.40
N PRO A 351 -12.02 -11.60 -3.18
CA PRO A 351 -13.03 -12.05 -2.22
C PRO A 351 -12.61 -11.71 -0.78
N VAL A 352 -13.57 -11.33 0.06
CA VAL A 352 -13.33 -10.97 1.48
C VAL A 352 -12.70 -12.13 2.26
N LYS A 353 -13.08 -13.36 1.91
CA LYS A 353 -12.50 -14.61 2.41
C LYS A 353 -12.44 -15.61 1.26
N PRO A 354 -11.52 -16.60 1.28
CA PRO A 354 -11.57 -17.72 0.37
C PRO A 354 -12.97 -18.34 0.36
N LYS A 355 -13.55 -18.58 -0.83
CA LYS A 355 -14.92 -19.09 -1.05
C LYS A 355 -16.08 -18.15 -0.67
N SER A 356 -15.82 -16.88 -0.35
CA SER A 356 -16.88 -15.89 -0.12
C SER A 356 -17.40 -15.30 -1.43
N TYR A 357 -18.71 -15.11 -1.54
CA TYR A 357 -19.32 -14.35 -2.64
C TYR A 357 -19.13 -12.83 -2.50
N SER A 358 -18.78 -12.35 -1.30
CA SER A 358 -18.55 -10.92 -1.07
C SER A 358 -17.19 -10.52 -1.61
N ILE A 359 -17.19 -9.49 -2.46
CA ILE A 359 -15.99 -8.90 -3.06
C ILE A 359 -15.58 -7.67 -2.23
N GLN A 360 -14.28 -7.47 -2.13
CA GLN A 360 -13.64 -6.31 -1.58
C GLN A 360 -12.79 -5.63 -2.66
N ASP A 361 -13.00 -4.33 -2.80
CA ASP A 361 -12.22 -3.47 -3.68
C ASP A 361 -11.16 -2.73 -2.87
N VAL A 362 -9.90 -3.02 -3.20
CA VAL A 362 -8.75 -2.54 -2.46
C VAL A 362 -7.85 -1.70 -3.35
N LEU A 363 -7.57 -0.47 -2.93
CA LEU A 363 -6.58 0.38 -3.57
C LEU A 363 -5.28 0.39 -2.77
N VAL A 364 -4.18 0.03 -3.40
CA VAL A 364 -2.82 0.30 -2.91
C VAL A 364 -2.38 1.64 -3.50
N PRO A 365 -2.45 2.75 -2.74
CA PRO A 365 -2.03 4.05 -3.23
C PRO A 365 -0.52 4.08 -3.56
N SER A 366 -0.14 4.92 -4.51
CA SER A 366 1.25 5.22 -4.86
C SER A 366 1.92 5.91 -3.68
N VAL A 367 2.54 5.09 -2.86
CA VAL A 367 3.32 5.43 -1.68
C VAL A 367 4.51 4.45 -1.60
N CYS A 368 5.63 4.86 -1.02
CA CYS A 368 6.80 3.98 -0.96
C CYS A 368 6.48 2.71 -0.16
N LEU A 369 6.69 1.56 -0.80
CA LEU A 369 6.43 0.24 -0.22
C LEU A 369 7.64 -0.33 0.53
N HIS A 370 8.76 0.41 0.55
CA HIS A 370 10.05 0.00 1.13
C HIS A 370 10.46 -1.42 0.70
N CYS A 371 10.28 -1.74 -0.59
CA CYS A 371 10.43 -3.07 -1.20
C CYS A 371 11.69 -3.80 -0.72
N GLN A 372 11.60 -5.12 -0.60
CA GLN A 372 12.73 -5.99 -0.23
C GLN A 372 13.86 -5.94 -1.27
N ASP A 373 13.52 -5.91 -2.56
CA ASP A 373 14.45 -5.62 -3.64
C ASP A 373 14.06 -4.28 -4.32
N PRO A 374 14.70 -3.16 -3.94
CA PRO A 374 14.25 -1.85 -4.39
C PRO A 374 15.02 -1.39 -5.64
N GLU A 375 14.36 -1.50 -6.78
CA GLU A 375 14.89 -1.07 -8.09
C GLU A 375 15.35 0.40 -8.07
N CYS A 376 14.65 1.27 -7.33
CA CYS A 376 14.95 2.70 -7.25
C CYS A 376 16.33 3.04 -6.63
N LEU A 377 16.99 2.08 -5.96
CA LEU A 377 18.38 2.24 -5.49
C LEU A 377 19.41 1.99 -6.58
N THR A 378 19.05 1.25 -7.63
CA THR A 378 20.00 0.83 -8.67
C THR A 378 20.44 1.98 -9.57
N GLY A 379 19.57 2.94 -9.83
CA GLY A 379 19.81 4.05 -10.75
C GLY A 379 20.42 5.31 -10.14
N CYS A 380 20.44 5.47 -8.81
CA CYS A 380 20.87 6.74 -8.21
C CYS A 380 22.37 6.95 -8.42
N PRO A 381 22.80 7.99 -9.16
CA PRO A 381 24.22 8.22 -9.39
C PRO A 381 24.92 8.56 -8.08
N THR A 382 24.39 9.48 -7.27
CA THR A 382 25.07 9.95 -6.05
C THR A 382 24.94 9.04 -4.82
N GLY A 383 24.19 7.93 -4.91
CA GLY A 383 23.85 7.12 -3.74
C GLY A 383 22.97 7.85 -2.72
N ALA A 384 22.24 8.89 -3.14
CA ALA A 384 21.38 9.68 -2.26
C ALA A 384 20.19 8.91 -1.70
N ILE A 385 19.71 7.90 -2.42
CA ILE A 385 18.70 6.96 -1.92
C ILE A 385 19.40 5.70 -1.44
N GLY A 386 19.05 5.25 -0.24
CA GLY A 386 19.64 4.06 0.35
C GLY A 386 18.72 3.42 1.39
N ARG A 387 18.99 2.14 1.70
CA ARG A 387 18.38 1.46 2.84
C ARG A 387 19.24 1.70 4.09
N TYR A 388 18.59 2.10 5.18
CA TYR A 388 19.22 2.37 6.48
C TYR A 388 19.13 1.13 7.39
N PRO A 389 19.85 1.09 8.53
CA PRO A 389 19.91 -0.09 9.41
C PRO A 389 18.56 -0.58 9.95
N ASP A 390 17.56 0.31 10.04
CA ASP A 390 16.18 -0.03 10.41
C ASP A 390 15.36 -0.64 9.26
N GLY A 391 16.01 -0.89 8.11
CA GLY A 391 15.44 -1.41 6.88
C GLY A 391 14.61 -0.39 6.08
N GLN A 392 14.49 0.83 6.59
CA GLN A 392 13.81 1.89 5.87
C GLN A 392 14.67 2.36 4.70
N ILE A 393 14.10 2.35 3.50
CA ILE A 393 14.65 3.09 2.37
C ILE A 393 14.35 4.57 2.56
N ASP A 394 15.33 5.48 2.47
CA ASP A 394 15.09 6.94 2.42
C ASP A 394 16.05 7.72 1.52
N ILE A 395 15.65 8.94 1.16
CA ILE A 395 16.43 9.85 0.30
C ILE A 395 17.08 10.93 1.15
N ASN A 396 18.41 10.97 1.13
CA ASN A 396 19.18 12.07 1.68
C ASN A 396 19.06 13.30 0.75
N LYS A 397 18.40 14.33 1.26
CA LYS A 397 18.16 15.56 0.50
C LYS A 397 19.44 16.32 0.15
N ALA A 398 20.47 16.24 0.99
CA ALA A 398 21.72 16.97 0.80
C ALA A 398 22.53 16.42 -0.38
N THR A 399 22.48 15.10 -0.62
CA THR A 399 23.23 14.43 -1.70
C THR A 399 22.37 14.20 -2.95
N CYS A 400 21.05 14.38 -2.87
CA CYS A 400 20.16 14.24 -4.01
C CYS A 400 20.40 15.37 -5.02
N ILE A 401 20.72 15.00 -6.27
CA ILE A 401 20.97 15.95 -7.35
C ILE A 401 19.75 16.27 -8.21
N GLY A 402 18.61 15.60 -7.97
CA GLY A 402 17.39 15.85 -8.73
C GLY A 402 17.31 15.17 -10.10
N CYS A 403 18.14 14.16 -10.40
CA CYS A 403 18.17 13.52 -11.72
C CYS A 403 16.88 12.78 -12.12
N GLY A 404 16.09 12.31 -11.15
CA GLY A 404 14.81 11.63 -11.41
C GLY A 404 14.91 10.12 -11.70
N ASP A 405 16.10 9.54 -11.82
CA ASP A 405 16.29 8.10 -12.11
C ASP A 405 15.54 7.20 -11.12
N CYS A 406 15.57 7.54 -9.83
CA CYS A 406 14.83 6.78 -8.82
C CYS A 406 13.30 6.82 -9.05
N ALA A 407 12.77 7.93 -9.58
CA ALA A 407 11.35 8.09 -9.85
C ALA A 407 10.92 7.30 -11.09
N THR A 408 11.76 7.27 -12.14
CA THR A 408 11.49 6.47 -13.35
C THR A 408 11.60 4.96 -13.10
N GLN A 409 12.49 4.55 -12.20
CA GLN A 409 12.69 3.14 -11.83
C GLN A 409 11.70 2.62 -10.78
N CYS A 410 10.81 3.46 -10.22
CA CYS A 410 9.87 2.98 -9.21
C CYS A 410 8.63 2.37 -9.89
N PRO A 411 8.39 1.05 -9.83
CA PRO A 411 7.23 0.43 -10.50
C PRO A 411 5.89 0.88 -9.90
N TYR A 412 5.91 1.49 -8.72
CA TYR A 412 4.73 1.95 -7.99
C TYR A 412 4.44 3.46 -8.12
N ASN A 413 5.26 4.20 -8.90
CA ASN A 413 5.17 5.65 -9.01
C ASN A 413 5.17 6.37 -7.64
N ALA A 414 5.94 5.84 -6.69
CA ALA A 414 5.93 6.27 -5.29
C ALA A 414 6.92 7.41 -4.95
N ILE A 415 7.73 7.83 -5.93
CA ILE A 415 8.71 8.91 -5.80
C ILE A 415 8.25 10.06 -6.68
N THR A 416 8.23 11.27 -6.11
CA THR A 416 7.81 12.49 -6.80
C THR A 416 8.96 13.49 -6.82
N MET A 417 9.13 14.18 -7.93
CA MET A 417 10.11 15.26 -8.06
C MET A 417 9.45 16.57 -7.66
N VAL A 418 10.06 17.30 -6.71
CA VAL A 418 9.59 18.61 -6.24
C VAL A 418 10.73 19.62 -6.25
N PRO A 419 10.48 20.93 -6.38
CA PRO A 419 11.53 21.93 -6.30
C PRO A 419 12.12 21.96 -4.89
N ARG A 420 13.45 22.13 -4.79
CA ARG A 420 14.15 22.16 -3.49
C ARG A 420 13.69 23.33 -2.59
N ASP A 421 13.45 24.49 -3.20
CA ASP A 421 13.14 25.76 -2.50
C ASP A 421 11.69 25.91 -2.02
N GLN A 422 10.87 24.85 -2.03
CA GLN A 422 9.56 24.91 -1.36
C GLN A 422 9.66 24.79 0.18
N SER A 423 10.88 24.75 0.74
CA SER A 423 11.05 24.83 2.18
C SER A 423 10.74 26.22 2.70
N SER A 424 9.50 26.35 3.16
CA SER A 424 9.03 27.34 4.12
C SER A 424 8.82 28.76 3.60
N ASP A 425 7.62 28.98 3.07
CA ASP A 425 6.85 30.09 3.62
C ASP A 425 6.53 29.70 5.09
N LYS A 426 7.52 29.92 5.97
CA LYS A 426 7.29 30.06 7.41
C LYS A 426 6.45 31.32 7.50
N GLN A 427 5.16 31.20 7.24
CA GLN A 427 4.21 32.27 7.44
C GLN A 427 4.13 32.48 8.95
N LYS A 428 5.08 33.27 9.47
CA LYS A 428 5.13 33.79 10.84
C LYS A 428 4.05 34.88 10.97
N ASP A 429 2.79 34.54 10.69
CA ASP A 429 1.71 35.52 10.75
C ASP A 429 0.68 35.13 11.82
N ASN A 430 0.77 35.84 12.95
CA ASN A 430 -0.27 36.05 13.96
C ASN A 430 -1.24 34.87 14.19
N PHE A 431 -0.72 33.87 14.90
CA PHE A 431 -1.39 32.64 15.35
C PHE A 431 -2.82 32.88 15.87
N PHE A 432 -3.04 33.91 16.70
CA PHE A 432 -4.34 34.14 17.34
C PHE A 432 -5.45 34.66 16.39
N ARG A 433 -5.11 35.51 15.42
CA ARG A 433 -6.12 36.08 14.49
C ARG A 433 -6.50 35.12 13.37
N LYS A 434 -5.54 34.32 12.88
CA LYS A 434 -5.80 33.30 11.86
C LYS A 434 -6.46 32.05 12.42
N ALA A 435 -6.14 31.62 13.65
CA ALA A 435 -6.78 30.43 14.24
C ALA A 435 -8.31 30.58 14.35
N PHE A 436 -8.81 31.72 14.82
CA PHE A 436 -10.26 31.97 14.84
C PHE A 436 -10.86 32.03 13.43
N ALA A 437 -10.20 32.69 12.48
CA ALA A 437 -10.68 32.81 11.11
C ALA A 437 -10.65 31.47 10.33
N GLU A 438 -9.66 30.60 10.58
CA GLU A 438 -9.54 29.28 9.96
C GLU A 438 -10.49 28.25 10.58
N ILE A 439 -10.78 28.34 11.88
CA ILE A 439 -11.78 27.48 12.54
C ILE A 439 -13.18 27.70 11.95
N PHE A 440 -13.53 28.93 11.59
CA PHE A 440 -14.81 29.28 10.96
C PHE A 440 -14.74 29.46 9.43
N SER A 441 -13.58 29.20 8.82
CA SER A 441 -13.42 29.31 7.36
C SER A 441 -14.18 28.18 6.66
N LEU A 442 -15.21 28.54 5.91
CA LEU A 442 -15.89 27.66 4.96
C LEU A 442 -15.07 27.42 3.68
N LYS A 443 -13.91 28.09 3.52
CA LYS A 443 -13.07 27.90 2.34
C LYS A 443 -12.37 26.53 2.42
N PRO A 444 -12.46 25.69 1.38
CA PRO A 444 -11.71 24.44 1.34
C PRO A 444 -10.22 24.72 1.51
N ALA A 445 -9.51 23.82 2.18
CA ALA A 445 -8.05 23.89 2.30
C ALA A 445 -7.43 24.12 0.92
N MET A 446 -6.55 25.12 0.80
CA MET A 446 -5.92 25.46 -0.48
C MET A 446 -5.18 24.23 -1.01
N ILE A 447 -5.56 23.79 -2.21
CA ILE A 447 -4.84 22.77 -2.96
C ILE A 447 -3.49 23.41 -3.35
N PRO A 448 -2.35 22.73 -3.13
CA PRO A 448 -1.06 23.26 -3.55
C PRO A 448 -1.07 23.57 -5.04
N LYS A 449 -0.45 24.70 -5.43
CA LYS A 449 -0.29 25.06 -6.84
C LYS A 449 0.53 23.96 -7.54
N PRO A 450 0.20 23.62 -8.81
CA PRO A 450 1.00 22.66 -9.56
C PRO A 450 2.44 23.16 -9.67
N VAL A 451 3.40 22.24 -9.56
CA VAL A 451 4.81 22.53 -9.71
C VAL A 451 5.08 22.87 -11.17
N THR A 452 5.35 24.15 -11.48
CA THR A 452 5.74 24.60 -12.82
C THR A 452 7.26 24.75 -12.99
N GLN A 453 8.01 24.67 -11.88
CA GLN A 453 9.48 24.77 -11.89
C GLN A 453 10.10 23.41 -12.23
N THR A 454 11.00 23.42 -13.21
CA THR A 454 11.75 22.23 -13.67
C THR A 454 13.22 22.24 -13.25
N GLU A 455 13.69 23.35 -12.67
CA GLU A 455 15.07 23.53 -12.22
C GLU A 455 15.24 23.18 -10.73
N ASP A 456 16.42 22.67 -10.36
CA ASP A 456 16.79 22.17 -9.02
C ASP A 456 15.73 21.32 -8.31
N LEU A 457 15.40 20.20 -8.95
CA LEU A 457 14.47 19.22 -8.41
C LEU A 457 15.10 18.40 -7.26
N LEU A 458 14.23 17.88 -6.42
CA LEU A 458 14.50 17.00 -5.31
C LEU A 458 13.52 15.83 -5.36
N ALA A 459 14.05 14.61 -5.30
CA ALA A 459 13.22 13.43 -5.15
C ALA A 459 12.68 13.34 -3.72
N ILE A 460 11.37 13.19 -3.58
CA ILE A 460 10.69 12.95 -2.30
C ILE A 460 9.86 11.67 -2.37
N LYS A 461 9.72 11.02 -1.21
CA LYS A 461 8.89 9.82 -1.06
C LYS A 461 8.46 9.64 0.40
N CYS A 462 7.56 8.70 0.65
CA CYS A 462 7.19 8.33 2.01
C CYS A 462 8.41 7.83 2.79
N ASN A 463 8.62 8.36 3.99
CA ASN A 463 9.67 7.98 4.93
C ASN A 463 9.08 7.54 6.29
N LEU A 464 7.87 6.96 6.27
CA LEU A 464 7.20 6.46 7.47
C LEU A 464 7.01 7.54 8.57
N CYS A 465 6.89 8.81 8.19
CA CYS A 465 6.84 9.95 9.12
C CYS A 465 8.03 10.02 10.09
N GLN A 466 9.17 9.42 9.74
CA GLN A 466 10.40 9.48 10.53
C GLN A 466 10.95 10.92 10.55
N GLY A 467 11.54 11.30 11.69
CA GLY A 467 12.08 12.65 11.90
C GLY A 467 10.99 13.72 12.04
N THR A 468 9.77 13.33 12.40
CA THR A 468 8.65 14.25 12.66
C THR A 468 8.17 14.11 14.11
N PRO A 469 7.42 15.08 14.66
CA PRO A 469 6.86 14.96 16.00
C PRO A 469 5.88 13.78 16.16
N LEU A 470 5.44 13.18 15.05
CA LEU A 470 4.67 11.94 15.08
C LEU A 470 5.53 10.73 15.45
N ASN A 471 6.81 10.66 15.09
CA ASN A 471 7.70 9.55 15.43
C ASN A 471 9.04 10.08 15.98
N PRO A 472 9.06 10.56 17.25
CA PRO A 472 10.31 10.90 17.92
C PRO A 472 11.16 9.65 18.16
N ALA A 473 12.48 9.82 18.37
CA ALA A 473 13.43 8.71 18.51
C ALA A 473 13.04 7.70 19.61
N ASN A 474 12.48 8.17 20.72
CA ASN A 474 12.08 7.33 21.86
C ASN A 474 10.65 6.80 21.76
N ALA A 475 10.02 6.87 20.58
CA ALA A 475 8.65 6.40 20.42
C ALA A 475 8.58 4.86 20.49
N THR A 476 7.91 4.35 21.53
CA THR A 476 7.58 2.92 21.67
C THR A 476 6.67 2.39 20.56
N ARG A 477 5.93 3.30 19.90
CA ARG A 477 4.98 2.97 18.83
C ARG A 477 5.11 3.94 17.66
N LYS A 478 5.17 3.41 16.44
CA LYS A 478 5.11 4.19 15.20
C LYS A 478 3.68 4.67 14.92
N THR A 479 3.55 5.91 14.47
CA THR A 479 2.30 6.56 14.03
C THR A 479 2.50 7.19 12.67
N TYR A 480 1.49 7.16 11.81
CA TYR A 480 1.59 7.66 10.44
C TYR A 480 0.49 8.69 10.19
N SER A 481 0.85 9.86 9.67
CA SER A 481 -0.11 10.96 9.49
C SER A 481 -1.29 10.57 8.60
N CYS A 482 -1.04 9.78 7.55
CA CYS A 482 -2.06 9.32 6.62
C CYS A 482 -3.10 8.39 7.26
N GLU A 483 -2.68 7.50 8.17
CA GLU A 483 -3.57 6.60 8.92
C GLU A 483 -4.32 7.35 10.02
N GLU A 484 -3.58 8.14 10.83
CA GLU A 484 -4.15 8.89 11.97
C GLU A 484 -5.16 9.94 11.53
N SER A 485 -5.09 10.40 10.29
CA SER A 485 -5.99 11.40 9.73
C SER A 485 -7.13 10.79 8.90
N CYS A 486 -7.23 9.46 8.82
CA CYS A 486 -8.36 8.82 8.14
C CYS A 486 -9.60 8.79 9.06
N PRO A 487 -10.70 9.49 8.73
CA PRO A 487 -11.89 9.56 9.59
C PRO A 487 -12.71 8.26 9.61
N THR A 488 -12.60 7.42 8.59
CA THR A 488 -13.35 6.15 8.52
C THR A 488 -12.48 4.92 8.81
N GLY A 489 -11.18 5.12 9.04
CA GLY A 489 -10.23 4.00 9.17
C GLY A 489 -10.09 3.17 7.88
N ALA A 490 -10.42 3.74 6.72
CA ALA A 490 -10.28 3.08 5.42
C ALA A 490 -8.82 2.82 5.01
N LEU A 491 -7.86 3.55 5.58
CA LEU A 491 -6.45 3.49 5.21
C LEU A 491 -5.62 2.86 6.33
N VAL A 492 -4.87 1.81 6.02
CA VAL A 492 -4.06 1.08 7.01
C VAL A 492 -2.84 0.42 6.37
N ARG A 493 -1.70 0.39 7.07
CA ARG A 493 -0.57 -0.44 6.68
C ARG A 493 -0.76 -1.88 7.08
N VAL A 494 -0.36 -2.83 6.24
CA VAL A 494 -0.53 -4.27 6.52
C VAL A 494 0.72 -5.04 6.11
N ASN A 495 0.88 -6.20 6.72
CA ASN A 495 1.76 -7.23 6.18
C ASN A 495 1.06 -7.85 4.96
N PRO A 496 1.63 -7.75 3.74
CA PRO A 496 0.97 -8.23 2.54
C PRO A 496 0.69 -9.74 2.59
N ARG A 497 1.64 -10.55 3.09
CA ARG A 497 1.51 -12.01 3.19
C ARG A 497 0.39 -12.45 4.15
N GLU A 498 0.09 -11.64 5.16
CA GLU A 498 -1.03 -11.90 6.09
C GLU A 498 -2.36 -11.32 5.58
N TYR A 499 -2.29 -10.18 4.88
CA TYR A 499 -3.47 -9.49 4.36
C TYR A 499 -4.10 -10.22 3.18
N PHE A 500 -3.29 -10.65 2.20
CA PHE A 500 -3.72 -11.42 1.03
C PHE A 500 -3.74 -12.91 1.36
N SER A 501 -4.74 -13.33 2.13
CA SER A 501 -4.90 -14.72 2.60
C SER A 501 -4.96 -15.77 1.50
N GLU A 502 -5.39 -15.38 0.29
CA GLU A 502 -5.41 -16.20 -0.92
C GLU A 502 -4.02 -16.68 -1.36
N VAL A 503 -2.97 -15.95 -0.98
CA VAL A 503 -1.57 -16.30 -1.25
C VAL A 503 -0.96 -17.13 -0.10
N LYS A 504 -1.62 -17.23 1.06
CA LYS A 504 -1.02 -17.86 2.25
C LYS A 504 -0.71 -19.35 2.03
N ASN A 505 -1.54 -20.05 1.27
CA ASN A 505 -1.40 -21.49 1.04
C ASN A 505 -0.44 -21.83 -0.10
N THR A 506 0.09 -20.85 -0.81
CA THR A 506 1.03 -21.05 -1.94
C THR A 506 2.49 -20.95 -1.52
N LEU A 507 2.75 -20.61 -0.26
CA LEU A 507 4.09 -20.51 0.32
C LEU A 507 4.50 -21.85 0.97
N GLY A 508 5.74 -22.28 0.75
CA GLY A 508 6.32 -23.45 1.40
C GLY A 508 7.00 -23.11 2.74
N LEU A 509 8.19 -23.65 2.96
CA LEU A 509 9.01 -23.34 4.14
C LEU A 509 9.63 -21.93 4.02
N ILE A 510 9.01 -20.93 4.65
CA ILE A 510 9.50 -19.54 4.62
C ILE A 510 9.79 -19.02 6.03
N TYR A 511 10.98 -18.45 6.21
CA TYR A 511 11.26 -17.52 7.30
C TYR A 511 10.39 -16.28 7.15
N LYS A 512 9.51 -16.02 8.12
CA LYS A 512 8.73 -14.78 8.14
C LYS A 512 9.68 -13.60 8.33
N ASP A 513 9.98 -12.91 7.24
CA ASP A 513 10.67 -11.62 7.31
C ASP A 513 9.85 -10.65 8.16
N GLN A 514 10.51 -9.96 9.09
CA GLN A 514 9.88 -8.91 9.87
C GLN A 514 9.56 -7.72 8.95
N THR A 515 8.26 -7.40 8.81
CA THR A 515 7.82 -6.21 8.09
C THR A 515 8.05 -4.96 8.94
N HIS A 516 8.33 -3.83 8.29
CA HIS A 516 8.53 -2.55 9.00
C HIS A 516 7.22 -1.94 9.51
N ALA A 517 6.08 -2.51 9.11
CA ALA A 517 4.77 -1.92 9.31
C ALA A 517 3.76 -2.92 9.88
N ILE A 518 3.39 -2.69 11.14
CA ILE A 518 2.30 -3.39 11.81
C ILE A 518 1.10 -2.44 11.83
N GLY A 519 0.10 -2.76 11.01
CA GLY A 519 -1.19 -2.09 11.02
C GLY A 519 -1.93 -2.29 12.32
N ARG A 520 -2.61 -1.26 12.79
CA ARG A 520 -3.51 -1.38 13.95
C ARG A 520 -4.79 -2.13 13.60
N ASN A 521 -5.14 -2.19 12.31
CA ASN A 521 -6.46 -2.59 11.81
C ASN A 521 -6.33 -3.28 10.46
N ILE A 522 -5.96 -4.54 10.48
CA ILE A 522 -6.21 -5.35 9.30
C ILE A 522 -7.74 -5.39 9.09
N HIS A 523 -8.22 -5.06 7.88
CA HIS A 523 -9.65 -4.90 7.57
C HIS A 523 -10.53 -6.12 7.96
N GLN A 524 -9.90 -7.26 8.27
CA GLN A 524 -10.54 -8.45 8.83
C GLN A 524 -11.12 -8.24 10.25
N ARG A 525 -10.48 -7.41 11.11
CA ARG A 525 -10.95 -7.14 12.48
C ARG A 525 -10.26 -5.92 13.11
N ASP A 526 -11.00 -4.82 13.29
CA ASP A 526 -10.56 -3.67 14.11
C ASP A 526 -11.17 -3.78 15.50
N VAL A 527 -10.47 -4.46 16.41
CA VAL A 527 -10.96 -4.69 17.78
C VAL A 527 -11.24 -3.36 18.50
N GLY A 528 -10.38 -2.35 18.29
CA GLY A 528 -10.55 -1.05 18.92
C GLY A 528 -11.83 -0.35 18.46
N ALA A 529 -12.12 -0.32 17.16
CA ALA A 529 -13.36 0.26 16.66
C ALA A 529 -14.60 -0.52 17.11
N ILE A 530 -14.52 -1.86 17.12
CA ILE A 530 -15.62 -2.71 17.63
C ILE A 530 -15.92 -2.38 19.10
N LEU A 531 -14.88 -2.28 19.95
CA LEU A 531 -15.06 -1.89 21.35
C LEU A 531 -15.67 -0.50 21.49
N TRP A 532 -15.24 0.47 20.67
CA TRP A 532 -15.84 1.80 20.65
C TRP A 532 -17.31 1.80 20.21
N HIS A 533 -17.69 0.97 19.24
CA HIS A 533 -19.08 0.80 18.85
C HIS A 533 -19.92 0.20 19.98
N ILE A 534 -19.44 -0.88 20.60
CA ILE A 534 -20.11 -1.54 21.73
C ILE A 534 -20.28 -0.54 22.89
N PHE A 535 -19.19 0.14 23.27
CA PHE A 535 -19.19 1.13 24.34
C PHE A 535 -20.12 2.31 24.03
N GLY A 536 -20.09 2.82 22.79
CA GLY A 536 -20.97 3.90 22.35
C GLY A 536 -22.45 3.52 22.42
N ILE A 537 -22.81 2.29 22.01
CA ILE A 537 -24.19 1.78 22.11
C ILE A 537 -24.60 1.64 23.59
N LEU A 538 -23.75 1.05 24.42
CA LEU A 538 -24.02 0.92 25.86
C LEU A 538 -24.20 2.27 26.55
N ILE A 539 -23.37 3.26 26.21
CA ILE A 539 -23.49 4.63 26.72
C ILE A 539 -24.82 5.27 26.31
N ILE A 540 -25.25 5.11 25.05
CA ILE A 540 -26.53 5.65 24.59
C ILE A 540 -27.68 5.00 25.35
N LEU A 541 -27.68 3.66 25.46
CA LEU A 541 -28.75 2.92 26.12
C LEU A 541 -28.83 3.24 27.62
N ALA A 542 -27.69 3.19 28.33
CA ALA A 542 -27.63 3.48 29.75
C ALA A 542 -27.90 4.96 30.03
N GLY A 543 -27.26 5.87 29.31
CA GLY A 543 -27.44 7.32 29.47
C GLY A 543 -28.87 7.75 29.16
N GLY A 544 -29.47 7.20 28.11
CA GLY A 544 -30.88 7.43 27.79
C GLY A 544 -31.82 6.87 28.84
N TYR A 545 -31.58 5.64 29.32
CA TYR A 545 -32.35 5.05 30.41
C TYR A 545 -32.30 5.89 31.69
N PHE A 546 -31.10 6.28 32.14
CA PHE A 546 -30.94 7.07 33.35
C PHE A 546 -31.52 8.49 33.22
N ALA A 547 -31.40 9.12 32.05
CA ALA A 547 -32.03 10.41 31.79
C ALA A 547 -33.56 10.31 31.89
N LEU A 548 -34.15 9.31 31.23
CA LEU A 548 -35.60 9.09 31.25
C LEU A 548 -36.09 8.71 32.66
N TRP A 549 -35.44 7.72 33.30
CA TRP A 549 -35.75 7.29 34.66
C TRP A 549 -35.65 8.46 35.65
N GLY A 550 -34.60 9.28 35.54
CA GLY A 550 -34.41 10.46 36.38
C GLY A 550 -35.58 11.42 36.26
N THR A 551 -36.04 11.72 35.04
CA THR A 551 -37.19 12.61 34.84
C THR A 551 -38.54 12.04 35.26
N LEU A 552 -38.73 10.72 35.17
CA LEU A 552 -39.94 10.05 35.63
C LEU A 552 -40.00 9.94 37.15
N LYS A 553 -38.83 9.78 37.80
CA LYS A 553 -38.73 9.59 39.25
C LYS A 553 -38.70 10.92 40.01
N PHE A 554 -37.96 11.89 39.48
CA PHE A 554 -37.79 13.22 40.06
C PHE A 554 -38.34 14.21 39.02
N SER A 555 -39.53 14.76 39.26
CA SER A 555 -40.17 15.72 38.35
C SER A 555 -39.19 16.81 37.92
N GLN A 556 -39.19 17.20 36.64
CA GLN A 556 -38.13 18.02 36.03
C GLN A 556 -37.78 19.31 36.78
N ASP A 557 -38.79 19.93 37.38
CA ASP A 557 -38.70 21.24 38.05
C ASP A 557 -38.68 21.14 39.58
N ALA A 558 -38.73 19.94 40.14
CA ALA A 558 -38.58 19.78 41.59
C ALA A 558 -37.12 19.89 42.01
N LEU A 559 -36.91 20.55 43.15
CA LEU A 559 -35.64 20.61 43.85
C LEU A 559 -35.26 19.20 44.33
N LEU A 560 -34.06 18.75 43.97
CA LEU A 560 -33.56 17.42 44.33
C LEU A 560 -33.09 17.36 45.79
N LEU A 561 -32.69 18.50 46.36
CA LEU A 561 -32.29 18.66 47.75
C LEU A 561 -32.94 19.93 48.34
N PRO A 562 -33.35 19.91 49.63
CA PRO A 562 -34.11 21.00 50.26
C PRO A 562 -33.45 22.39 50.21
N ASP A 563 -32.10 22.46 50.22
CA ASP A 563 -31.31 23.70 50.23
C ASP A 563 -30.43 23.87 48.97
N SER A 564 -30.82 23.27 47.84
CA SER A 564 -30.06 23.38 46.59
C SER A 564 -30.85 24.10 45.49
N TRP A 565 -30.15 24.60 44.46
CA TRP A 565 -30.73 25.07 43.20
C TRP A 565 -30.83 23.96 42.14
N LEU A 566 -30.44 22.72 42.50
CA LEU A 566 -30.24 21.64 41.56
C LEU A 566 -31.57 20.92 41.27
N THR A 567 -32.07 21.11 40.06
CA THR A 567 -33.22 20.37 39.51
C THR A 567 -32.76 19.32 38.51
N MET A 568 -33.63 18.37 38.17
CA MET A 568 -33.33 17.43 37.08
C MET A 568 -33.11 18.12 35.74
N ARG A 569 -33.79 19.26 35.51
CA ARG A 569 -33.56 20.10 34.31
C ARG A 569 -32.14 20.66 34.27
N TRP A 570 -31.57 21.08 35.40
CA TRP A 570 -30.17 21.51 35.49
C TRP A 570 -29.18 20.38 35.22
N ILE A 571 -29.40 19.19 35.79
CA ILE A 571 -28.50 18.04 35.58
C ILE A 571 -28.48 17.64 34.10
N THR A 572 -29.66 17.48 33.49
CA THR A 572 -29.79 17.14 32.07
C THR A 572 -29.20 18.22 31.16
N GLY A 573 -29.34 19.50 31.51
CA GLY A 573 -28.74 20.62 30.80
C GLY A 573 -27.20 20.63 30.87
N LEU A 574 -26.63 20.42 32.06
CA LEU A 574 -25.17 20.34 32.24
C LEU A 574 -24.56 19.13 31.53
N LEU A 575 -25.22 17.96 31.61
CA LEU A 575 -24.80 16.76 30.87
C LEU A 575 -24.87 16.99 29.36
N GLY A 576 -25.93 17.61 28.87
CA GLY A 576 -26.07 17.99 27.46
C GLY A 576 -24.99 18.97 27.00
N LEU A 577 -24.69 20.01 27.79
CA LEU A 577 -23.61 20.97 27.53
C LEU A 577 -22.24 20.30 27.49
N GLY A 578 -21.95 19.40 28.43
CA GLY A 578 -20.74 18.59 28.44
C GLY A 578 -20.62 17.73 27.18
N GLY A 579 -21.73 17.09 26.77
CA GLY A 579 -21.83 16.32 25.52
C GLY A 579 -21.53 17.16 24.28
N ILE A 580 -22.19 18.32 24.12
CA ILE A 580 -21.95 19.24 22.99
C ILE A 580 -20.50 19.71 22.98
N THR A 581 -19.96 20.11 24.14
CA THR A 581 -18.57 20.58 24.27
C THR A 581 -17.59 19.52 23.77
N TRP A 582 -17.82 18.25 24.11
CA TRP A 582 -16.98 17.15 23.63
C TRP A 582 -17.13 16.92 22.12
N VAL A 583 -18.36 16.91 21.61
CA VAL A 583 -18.65 16.73 20.17
C VAL A 583 -17.93 17.82 19.34
N MET A 584 -17.80 19.04 19.87
CA MET A 584 -17.05 20.15 19.25
C MET A 584 -15.52 20.00 19.28
N LEU A 585 -14.97 19.03 20.02
CA LEU A 585 -13.54 18.72 19.94
C LEU A 585 -13.15 18.02 18.64
N TYR A 586 -14.08 17.35 17.96
CA TYR A 586 -13.79 16.64 16.71
C TYR A 586 -13.31 17.57 15.57
N PRO A 587 -14.01 18.69 15.24
CA PRO A 587 -13.52 19.65 14.25
C PRO A 587 -12.15 20.23 14.58
N LEU A 588 -11.88 20.50 15.87
CA LEU A 588 -10.57 20.97 16.33
C LEU A 588 -9.49 19.91 16.11
N ARG A 589 -9.74 18.68 16.54
CA ARG A 589 -8.82 17.55 16.31
C ARG A 589 -8.56 17.35 14.83
N LYS A 590 -9.56 17.48 13.96
CA LYS A 590 -9.41 17.30 12.50
C LYS A 590 -8.35 18.21 11.89
N GLN A 591 -8.10 19.39 12.47
CA GLN A 591 -7.07 20.35 12.01
C GLN A 591 -5.66 20.05 12.56
N VAL A 592 -5.52 19.12 13.52
CA VAL A 592 -4.24 18.76 14.14
C VAL A 592 -3.55 17.64 13.33
N TYR A 593 -2.61 18.01 12.46
CA TYR A 593 -1.90 17.05 11.59
C TYR A 593 -0.52 16.61 12.11
N ARG A 594 0.16 17.49 12.85
CA ARG A 594 1.58 17.30 13.21
C ARG A 594 1.81 16.62 14.56
N HIS A 595 0.77 16.44 15.37
CA HIS A 595 0.91 16.00 16.76
C HIS A 595 0.09 14.75 17.02
N ARG A 596 0.53 13.96 18.02
CA ARG A 596 -0.14 12.74 18.45
C ARG A 596 -1.38 13.09 19.27
N ALA A 597 -2.54 13.10 18.63
CA ALA A 597 -3.83 13.36 19.29
C ALA A 597 -4.85 12.23 19.03
N GLY A 598 -4.37 10.98 18.89
CA GLY A 598 -5.20 9.81 18.59
C GLY A 598 -5.77 9.77 17.16
N ALA A 599 -6.22 8.60 16.71
CA ALA A 599 -6.69 8.41 15.34
C ALA A 599 -8.05 9.08 15.12
N LEU A 600 -8.18 9.86 14.04
CA LEU A 600 -9.35 10.69 13.73
C LEU A 600 -10.65 9.89 13.68
N ARG A 601 -10.61 8.62 13.27
CA ARG A 601 -11.78 7.75 13.28
C ARG A 601 -12.41 7.56 14.65
N TYR A 602 -11.62 7.51 15.73
CA TYR A 602 -12.17 7.29 17.07
C TYR A 602 -12.85 8.57 17.53
N TRP A 603 -12.26 9.73 17.23
CA TRP A 603 -12.92 11.02 17.42
C TRP A 603 -14.22 11.14 16.62
N MET A 604 -14.24 10.65 15.38
CA MET A 604 -15.46 10.59 14.58
C MET A 604 -16.53 9.69 15.23
N LEU A 605 -16.16 8.49 15.67
CA LEU A 605 -17.08 7.59 16.37
C LEU A 605 -17.62 8.24 17.65
N THR A 606 -16.75 8.81 18.48
CA THR A 606 -17.15 9.50 19.71
C THR A 606 -18.06 10.71 19.40
N HIS A 607 -17.78 11.48 18.35
CA HIS A 607 -18.63 12.59 17.90
C HIS A 607 -20.04 12.11 17.52
N ILE A 608 -20.16 10.99 16.79
CA ILE A 608 -21.45 10.41 16.42
C ILE A 608 -22.19 9.90 17.66
N TYR A 609 -21.56 9.08 18.50
CA TYR A 609 -22.22 8.46 19.65
C TYR A 609 -22.62 9.47 20.74
N LEU A 610 -21.72 10.38 21.09
CA LEU A 610 -22.04 11.44 22.06
C LEU A 610 -23.00 12.48 21.47
N GLY A 611 -22.97 12.72 20.15
CA GLY A 611 -23.95 13.55 19.47
C GLY A 611 -25.36 12.98 19.59
N ILE A 612 -25.54 11.67 19.39
CA ILE A 612 -26.83 10.99 19.56
C ILE A 612 -27.28 11.00 21.03
N LEU A 613 -26.37 10.72 21.97
CA LEU A 613 -26.69 10.78 23.40
C LEU A 613 -27.10 12.21 23.83
N ALA A 614 -26.32 13.22 23.45
CA ALA A 614 -26.63 14.62 23.74
C ALA A 614 -27.98 15.02 23.10
N GLY A 615 -28.24 14.54 21.88
CA GLY A 615 -29.55 14.58 21.20
C GLY A 615 -30.68 14.15 22.12
N PHE A 616 -30.60 12.92 22.62
CA PHE A 616 -31.62 12.33 23.47
C PHE A 616 -31.78 13.07 24.81
N VAL A 617 -30.67 13.40 25.48
CA VAL A 617 -30.68 14.09 26.78
C VAL A 617 -31.25 15.52 26.66
N LEU A 618 -30.92 16.24 25.59
CA LEU A 618 -31.37 17.62 25.38
C LEU A 618 -32.84 17.70 24.94
N LEU A 619 -33.34 16.72 24.20
CA LEU A 619 -34.78 16.60 23.92
C LEU A 619 -35.57 16.41 25.23
N ILE A 620 -35.04 15.63 26.17
CA ILE A 620 -35.63 15.49 27.51
C ILE A 620 -35.52 16.82 28.29
N HIS A 621 -34.36 17.47 28.26
CA HIS A 621 -34.12 18.76 28.95
C HIS A 621 -35.12 19.85 28.53
N GLY A 622 -35.41 19.96 27.23
CA GLY A 622 -36.32 20.97 26.68
C GLY A 622 -37.80 20.77 27.03
N GLY A 623 -38.19 19.56 27.43
CA GLY A 623 -39.59 19.23 27.71
C GLY A 623 -40.50 19.31 26.47
N THR A 624 -41.82 19.14 26.65
CA THR A 624 -42.80 19.13 25.55
C THR A 624 -43.39 20.51 25.21
N THR A 625 -43.05 21.55 25.97
CA THR A 625 -43.62 22.90 25.81
C THR A 625 -42.50 23.92 25.61
N SER A 626 -42.49 24.58 24.44
CA SER A 626 -41.57 25.68 24.15
C SER A 626 -42.30 26.99 24.44
N THR A 627 -41.88 27.72 25.47
CA THR A 627 -42.60 28.92 25.95
C THR A 627 -42.02 30.25 25.44
N GLY A 628 -41.01 30.24 24.55
CA GLY A 628 -40.45 31.47 23.97
C GLY A 628 -39.66 31.30 22.67
N LEU A 629 -39.57 32.39 21.90
CA LEU A 629 -38.93 32.43 20.56
C LEU A 629 -37.49 31.89 20.58
N LEU A 630 -36.69 32.25 21.59
CA LEU A 630 -35.30 31.79 21.72
C LEU A 630 -35.23 30.26 21.85
N THR A 631 -36.03 29.68 22.75
CA THR A 631 -36.05 28.24 22.98
C THR A 631 -36.60 27.46 21.80
N THR A 632 -37.59 28.02 21.08
CA THR A 632 -38.11 27.41 19.84
C THR A 632 -37.06 27.38 18.74
N LEU A 633 -36.38 28.52 18.51
CA LEU A 633 -35.32 28.61 17.50
C LEU A 633 -34.11 27.73 17.85
N LEU A 634 -33.73 27.67 19.13
CA LEU A 634 -32.68 26.79 19.61
C LEU A 634 -33.04 25.33 19.34
N MET A 635 -34.26 24.90 19.69
CA MET A 635 -34.72 23.53 19.45
C MET A 635 -34.76 23.17 17.96
N ILE A 636 -35.33 24.04 17.12
CA ILE A 636 -35.36 23.82 15.66
C ILE A 636 -33.94 23.72 15.09
N SER A 637 -33.03 24.62 15.51
CA SER A 637 -31.65 24.57 15.05
C SER A 637 -30.95 23.27 15.48
N PHE A 638 -31.22 22.79 16.70
CA PHE A 638 -30.70 21.53 17.22
C PHE A 638 -31.23 20.31 16.47
N ASP A 639 -32.55 20.26 16.23
CA ASP A 639 -33.18 19.19 15.45
C ASP A 639 -32.61 19.12 14.03
N MET A 640 -32.34 20.28 13.41
CA MET A 640 -31.69 20.35 12.11
C MET A 640 -30.24 19.87 12.14
N VAL A 641 -29.49 20.10 13.23
CA VAL A 641 -28.15 19.52 13.44
C VAL A 641 -28.23 17.99 13.51
N ILE A 642 -29.19 17.44 14.27
CA ILE A 642 -29.38 15.99 14.40
C ILE A 642 -29.77 15.38 13.06
N ALA A 643 -30.79 15.93 12.39
CA ALA A 643 -31.29 15.42 11.11
C ALA A 643 -30.19 15.44 10.02
N SER A 644 -29.45 16.55 9.91
CA SER A 644 -28.33 16.66 8.97
C SER A 644 -27.16 15.73 9.34
N GLY A 645 -26.89 15.51 10.63
CA GLY A 645 -25.87 14.57 11.10
C GLY A 645 -26.21 13.10 10.79
N ILE A 646 -27.46 12.68 11.05
CA ILE A 646 -27.96 11.34 10.71
C ILE A 646 -27.89 11.11 9.19
N PHE A 647 -28.32 12.10 8.40
CA PHE A 647 -28.19 12.04 6.95
C PHE A 647 -26.73 11.90 6.51
N GLY A 648 -25.80 12.61 7.15
CA GLY A 648 -24.36 12.46 6.93
C GLY A 648 -23.83 11.05 7.20
N VAL A 649 -24.24 10.44 8.33
CA VAL A 649 -23.89 9.04 8.67
C VAL A 649 -24.43 8.07 7.61
N PHE A 650 -25.69 8.25 7.20
CA PHE A 650 -26.29 7.46 6.12
C PHE A 650 -25.49 7.57 4.82
N CYS A 651 -25.13 8.80 4.41
CA CYS A 651 -24.30 9.02 3.23
C CYS A 651 -22.94 8.31 3.35
N TYR A 652 -22.28 8.36 4.50
CA TYR A 652 -20.97 7.72 4.71
C TYR A 652 -21.01 6.19 4.69
N ILE A 653 -22.15 5.57 5.00
CA ILE A 653 -22.32 4.11 4.96
C ILE A 653 -22.67 3.63 3.54
N VAL A 654 -23.54 4.39 2.84
CA VAL A 654 -24.13 3.94 1.57
C VAL A 654 -23.34 4.41 0.36
N VAL A 655 -22.97 5.69 0.31
CA VAL A 655 -22.41 6.30 -0.91
C VAL A 655 -21.06 5.69 -1.31
N PRO A 656 -20.09 5.45 -0.40
CA PRO A 656 -18.82 4.84 -0.78
C PRO A 656 -18.97 3.48 -1.47
N ARG A 657 -19.86 2.62 -0.99
CA ARG A 657 -20.11 1.28 -1.58
C ARG A 657 -20.70 1.37 -2.98
N ILE A 658 -21.65 2.28 -3.18
CA ILE A 658 -22.22 2.54 -4.52
C ILE A 658 -21.11 3.07 -5.45
N MET A 659 -20.31 4.04 -5.01
CA MET A 659 -19.21 4.59 -5.79
C MET A 659 -18.22 3.51 -6.22
N THR A 660 -17.75 2.70 -5.27
CA THR A 660 -16.82 1.59 -5.54
C THR A 660 -17.38 0.63 -6.59
N SER A 661 -18.65 0.27 -6.48
CA SER A 661 -19.30 -0.62 -7.45
C SER A 661 -19.40 -0.05 -8.87
N ILE A 662 -19.35 1.28 -9.02
CA ILE A 662 -19.41 2.00 -10.31
C ILE A 662 -18.00 2.34 -10.81
N GLU A 663 -17.05 2.64 -9.94
CA GLU A 663 -15.69 3.01 -10.33
C GLU A 663 -15.00 1.84 -11.04
N GLY A 664 -15.05 0.62 -10.46
CA GLY A 664 -14.29 -0.54 -10.95
C GLY A 664 -12.78 -0.35 -10.78
N GLU A 665 -12.23 0.78 -11.24
CA GLU A 665 -10.92 1.31 -10.87
C GLU A 665 -11.09 2.71 -10.25
N PRO A 666 -10.54 2.98 -9.06
CA PRO A 666 -10.77 4.23 -8.36
C PRO A 666 -10.03 5.40 -9.03
N LEU A 667 -10.79 6.29 -9.66
CA LEU A 667 -10.29 7.52 -10.26
C LEU A 667 -10.34 8.69 -9.26
N LEU A 668 -9.43 9.65 -9.39
CA LEU A 668 -9.51 10.88 -8.62
C LEU A 668 -10.68 11.74 -9.12
N LEU A 669 -11.22 12.59 -8.24
CA LEU A 669 -12.33 13.47 -8.63
C LEU A 669 -11.93 14.41 -9.76
N GLU A 670 -10.69 14.91 -9.70
CA GLU A 670 -10.11 15.81 -10.67
C GLU A 670 -10.07 15.14 -12.06
N ASP A 671 -9.63 13.88 -12.11
CA ASP A 671 -9.60 13.08 -13.35
C ASP A 671 -11.02 12.85 -13.90
N LEU A 672 -11.99 12.60 -13.02
CA LEU A 672 -13.39 12.43 -13.41
C LEU A 672 -13.99 13.71 -14.02
N GLN A 673 -13.66 14.87 -13.46
CA GLN A 673 -14.14 16.16 -13.98
C GLN A 673 -13.54 16.47 -15.35
N GLN A 674 -12.22 16.30 -15.51
CA GLN A 674 -11.55 16.48 -16.78
C GLN A 674 -12.10 15.51 -17.84
N ARG A 675 -12.26 14.23 -17.49
CA ARG A 675 -12.82 13.23 -18.41
C ARG A 675 -14.27 13.53 -18.79
N ARG A 676 -15.06 14.07 -17.85
CA ARG A 676 -16.43 14.51 -18.12
C ARG A 676 -16.48 15.64 -19.14
N GLU A 677 -15.58 16.62 -19.03
CA GLU A 677 -15.48 17.73 -19.98
C GLU A 677 -15.03 17.25 -21.36
N GLU A 678 -14.03 16.37 -21.42
CA GLU A 678 -13.56 15.75 -22.67
C GLU A 678 -14.68 15.01 -23.40
N LEU A 679 -15.42 14.15 -22.70
CA LEU A 679 -16.53 13.38 -23.30
C LEU A 679 -17.68 14.29 -23.75
N ARG A 680 -17.95 15.38 -23.02
CA ARG A 680 -18.95 16.37 -23.44
C ARG A 680 -18.53 17.10 -24.69
N ALA A 681 -17.25 17.47 -24.80
CA ALA A 681 -16.70 18.12 -25.98
C ALA A 681 -16.80 17.19 -27.20
N LYS A 682 -16.42 15.91 -27.08
CA LYS A 682 -16.56 14.91 -28.16
C LYS A 682 -18.00 14.74 -28.65
N LEU A 683 -18.95 14.65 -27.72
CA LEU A 683 -20.38 14.53 -28.06
C LEU A 683 -20.95 15.81 -28.66
N ALA A 684 -20.43 16.97 -28.31
CA ALA A 684 -20.79 18.26 -28.90
C ALA A 684 -20.25 18.36 -30.33
N GLU A 685 -18.98 18.02 -30.55
CA GLU A 685 -18.34 18.00 -31.86
C GLU A 685 -19.11 17.15 -32.88
N ILE A 686 -19.53 15.93 -32.49
CA ILE A 686 -20.34 15.06 -33.38
C ILE A 686 -21.73 15.68 -33.67
N SER A 687 -22.27 16.46 -32.73
CA SER A 687 -23.57 17.13 -32.91
C SER A 687 -23.47 18.40 -33.75
N GLU A 688 -22.27 19.01 -33.84
CA GLU A 688 -22.00 20.28 -34.51
C GLU A 688 -21.26 20.10 -35.85
N SER A 689 -20.67 18.92 -36.13
CA SER A 689 -19.92 18.68 -37.36
C SER A 689 -20.83 18.55 -38.58
N ASP A 690 -20.66 19.41 -39.60
CA ASP A 690 -21.47 19.47 -40.85
C ASP A 690 -21.43 18.22 -41.76
N THR A 691 -20.79 17.12 -41.35
CA THR A 691 -20.44 16.00 -42.24
C THR A 691 -21.57 14.99 -42.52
N ASN A 692 -22.53 14.77 -41.61
CA ASN A 692 -23.67 13.87 -41.87
C ASN A 692 -24.92 14.19 -41.00
N PRO A 693 -26.03 14.66 -41.58
CA PRO A 693 -27.24 15.03 -40.83
C PRO A 693 -27.98 13.83 -40.21
N GLU A 694 -27.85 12.62 -40.77
CA GLU A 694 -28.51 11.43 -40.27
C GLU A 694 -27.88 10.95 -38.95
N LEU A 695 -26.55 10.95 -38.89
CA LEU A 695 -25.78 10.65 -37.66
C LEU A 695 -26.13 11.65 -36.55
N GLN A 696 -26.10 12.96 -36.86
CA GLN A 696 -26.45 14.01 -35.90
C GLN A 696 -27.86 13.81 -35.33
N ASN A 697 -28.82 13.52 -36.21
CA ASN A 697 -30.21 13.31 -35.82
C ASN A 697 -30.35 12.10 -34.90
N LEU A 698 -29.68 10.98 -35.21
CA LEU A 698 -29.67 9.79 -34.35
C LEU A 698 -29.06 10.06 -32.97
N VAL A 699 -27.93 10.77 -32.93
CA VAL A 699 -27.28 11.13 -31.66
C VAL A 699 -28.18 12.04 -30.82
N LYS A 700 -28.83 13.03 -31.44
CA LYS A 700 -29.68 14.01 -30.76
C LYS A 700 -31.02 13.42 -30.30
N THR A 701 -31.65 12.56 -31.09
CA THR A 701 -33.02 12.06 -30.84
C THR A 701 -33.07 10.71 -30.15
N ARG A 702 -32.02 9.87 -30.24
CA ARG A 702 -32.00 8.52 -29.64
C ARG A 702 -30.91 8.37 -28.58
N VAL A 703 -29.66 8.70 -28.91
CA VAL A 703 -28.51 8.43 -28.02
C VAL A 703 -28.56 9.31 -26.76
N LYS A 704 -28.54 10.64 -26.92
CA LYS A 704 -28.60 11.59 -25.80
C LYS A 704 -29.79 11.35 -24.86
N PRO A 705 -31.05 11.27 -25.33
CA PRO A 705 -32.19 11.09 -24.43
C PRO A 705 -32.21 9.73 -23.73
N LEU A 706 -31.71 8.67 -24.37
CA LEU A 706 -31.61 7.37 -23.72
C LEU A 706 -30.59 7.39 -22.57
N PHE A 707 -29.33 7.72 -22.88
CA PHE A 707 -28.22 7.60 -21.93
C PHE A 707 -28.17 8.72 -20.90
N LEU A 708 -28.62 9.94 -21.23
CA LEU A 708 -28.62 11.07 -20.30
C LEU A 708 -29.93 11.19 -19.50
N SER A 709 -30.84 10.22 -19.61
CA SER A 709 -32.08 10.16 -18.84
C SER A 709 -31.84 9.94 -17.33
N LEU A 710 -32.80 10.37 -16.50
CA LEU A 710 -32.80 10.10 -15.06
C LEU A 710 -32.88 8.58 -14.77
N GLY A 711 -33.68 7.85 -15.55
CA GLY A 711 -33.79 6.39 -15.42
C GLY A 711 -32.45 5.68 -15.63
N TYR A 712 -31.67 6.09 -16.64
CA TYR A 712 -30.34 5.52 -16.88
C TYR A 712 -29.35 5.88 -15.77
N LEU A 713 -29.48 7.06 -15.12
CA LEU A 713 -28.66 7.41 -13.94
C LEU A 713 -28.97 6.51 -12.75
N LEU A 714 -30.25 6.36 -12.42
CA LEU A 714 -30.68 5.56 -11.27
C LEU A 714 -30.27 4.09 -11.46
N ARG A 715 -30.33 3.59 -12.71
CA ARG A 715 -29.80 2.27 -13.05
C ARG A 715 -28.34 2.10 -12.65
N GLN A 716 -27.48 3.13 -12.80
CA GLN A 716 -26.07 3.05 -12.38
C GLN A 716 -25.93 2.84 -10.86
N TYR A 717 -26.84 3.40 -10.06
CA TYR A 717 -26.77 3.28 -8.59
C TYR A 717 -27.31 1.94 -8.08
N PHE A 718 -28.35 1.40 -8.74
CA PHE A 718 -29.02 0.18 -8.27
C PHE A 718 -28.51 -1.10 -8.92
N LYS A 719 -27.91 -1.01 -10.11
CA LYS A 719 -27.46 -2.18 -10.86
C LYS A 719 -25.94 -2.18 -10.97
N LYS A 720 -25.31 -3.14 -10.27
CA LYS A 720 -23.86 -3.38 -10.38
C LYS A 720 -23.57 -4.00 -11.75
N GLU A 721 -23.15 -3.18 -12.72
CA GLU A 721 -22.77 -3.60 -14.06
C GLU A 721 -21.31 -3.21 -14.35
N ASP A 722 -20.50 -4.19 -14.71
CA ASP A 722 -19.15 -3.94 -15.21
C ASP A 722 -19.19 -3.04 -16.47
N LEU A 723 -18.18 -2.18 -16.62
CA LEU A 723 -18.08 -1.22 -17.72
C LEU A 723 -18.11 -1.92 -19.08
N LYS A 724 -17.37 -3.02 -19.25
CA LYS A 724 -17.32 -3.74 -20.53
C LYS A 724 -18.69 -4.32 -20.88
N THR A 725 -19.37 -4.90 -19.89
CA THR A 725 -20.73 -5.44 -20.06
C THR A 725 -21.75 -4.35 -20.40
N MET A 726 -21.63 -3.19 -19.75
CA MET A 726 -22.49 -2.03 -20.01
C MET A 726 -22.28 -1.49 -21.44
N LEU A 727 -21.02 -1.32 -21.86
CA LEU A 727 -20.69 -0.83 -23.20
C LEU A 727 -21.07 -1.85 -24.28
N ALA A 728 -20.83 -3.15 -24.07
CA ALA A 728 -21.24 -4.19 -25.01
C ALA A 728 -22.75 -4.19 -25.24
N ARG A 729 -23.55 -4.07 -24.17
CA ARG A 729 -25.01 -3.95 -24.31
C ARG A 729 -25.43 -2.64 -24.98
N ALA A 730 -24.70 -1.54 -24.74
CA ALA A 730 -24.95 -0.27 -25.40
C ALA A 730 -24.69 -0.36 -26.91
N ARG A 731 -23.57 -0.99 -27.33
CA ARG A 731 -23.24 -1.27 -28.73
C ARG A 731 -24.33 -2.10 -29.40
N GLU A 732 -24.71 -3.21 -28.78
CA GLU A 732 -25.70 -4.14 -29.35
C GLU A 732 -27.03 -3.43 -29.62
N LYS A 733 -27.43 -2.48 -28.76
CA LYS A 733 -28.67 -1.73 -28.93
C LYS A 733 -28.68 -0.81 -30.15
N PHE A 734 -27.53 -0.36 -30.62
CA PHE A 734 -27.38 0.56 -31.77
C PHE A 734 -26.69 -0.11 -32.98
N LYS A 735 -26.53 -1.44 -32.95
CA LYS A 735 -25.83 -2.19 -33.97
C LYS A 735 -26.50 -2.06 -35.34
N MET A 736 -27.83 -2.18 -35.38
CA MET A 736 -28.62 -2.06 -36.61
C MET A 736 -28.49 -0.67 -37.23
N GLU A 737 -28.56 0.40 -36.43
CA GLU A 737 -28.42 1.78 -36.90
C GLU A 737 -26.98 2.11 -37.33
N ALA A 738 -25.99 1.49 -36.69
CA ALA A 738 -24.60 1.64 -37.10
C ALA A 738 -24.34 0.96 -38.45
N GLU A 739 -24.96 -0.21 -38.70
CA GLU A 739 -24.89 -0.92 -39.98
C GLU A 739 -25.56 -0.12 -41.12
N SER A 740 -26.62 0.65 -40.83
CA SER A 740 -27.31 1.45 -41.84
C SER A 740 -26.59 2.73 -42.27
N LEU A 741 -25.75 3.32 -41.42
CA LEU A 741 -25.02 4.58 -41.68
C LEU A 741 -23.75 4.43 -42.54
N GLY A 742 -23.38 3.19 -42.91
CA GLY A 742 -22.11 2.89 -43.58
C GLY A 742 -20.93 2.79 -42.60
N ARG A 743 -19.79 2.25 -43.08
CA ARG A 743 -18.69 1.80 -42.21
C ARG A 743 -18.04 2.91 -41.37
N SER A 744 -17.83 4.10 -41.92
CA SER A 744 -17.17 5.22 -41.20
C SER A 744 -18.10 5.88 -40.18
N GLU A 745 -19.33 6.21 -40.58
CA GLU A 745 -20.30 6.90 -39.73
C GLU A 745 -20.91 5.96 -38.68
N GLY A 746 -21.05 4.66 -39.00
CA GLY A 746 -21.42 3.63 -38.03
C GLY A 746 -20.41 3.52 -36.87
N VAL A 747 -19.10 3.58 -37.17
CA VAL A 747 -18.05 3.60 -36.13
C VAL A 747 -18.17 4.86 -35.26
N ARG A 748 -18.44 6.03 -35.86
CA ARG A 748 -18.65 7.29 -35.13
C ARG A 748 -19.91 7.23 -34.26
N LEU A 749 -20.99 6.61 -34.72
CA LEU A 749 -22.21 6.39 -33.91
C LEU A 749 -21.91 5.52 -32.69
N ILE A 750 -21.22 4.39 -32.90
CA ILE A 750 -20.86 3.48 -31.81
C ILE A 750 -19.94 4.18 -30.80
N ALA A 751 -18.96 4.95 -31.26
CA ALA A 751 -18.13 5.78 -30.39
C ALA A 751 -18.97 6.80 -29.58
N ALA A 752 -19.92 7.48 -30.22
CA ALA A 752 -20.83 8.42 -29.54
C ALA A 752 -21.73 7.72 -28.50
N VAL A 753 -22.18 6.49 -28.77
CA VAL A 753 -22.94 5.66 -27.84
C VAL A 753 -22.10 5.28 -26.62
N GLU A 754 -20.86 4.85 -26.84
CA GLU A 754 -19.91 4.54 -25.77
C GLU A 754 -19.56 5.77 -24.94
N ASP A 755 -19.30 6.90 -25.58
CA ASP A 755 -19.00 8.17 -24.93
C ASP A 755 -20.19 8.66 -24.09
N ALA A 756 -21.42 8.57 -24.62
CA ALA A 756 -22.63 8.96 -23.89
C ALA A 756 -22.91 8.05 -22.68
N ALA A 757 -22.73 6.73 -22.83
CA ALA A 757 -22.90 5.78 -21.74
C ALA A 757 -21.82 5.98 -20.65
N THR A 758 -20.57 6.19 -21.06
CA THR A 758 -19.43 6.46 -20.15
C THR A 758 -19.61 7.80 -19.44
N LEU A 759 -20.04 8.85 -20.17
CA LEU A 759 -20.33 10.16 -19.59
C LEU A 759 -21.39 10.04 -18.49
N ARG A 760 -22.43 9.21 -18.68
CA ARG A 760 -23.45 9.03 -17.65
C ARG A 760 -22.93 8.34 -16.41
N ARG A 761 -22.04 7.35 -16.57
CA ARG A 761 -21.35 6.69 -15.45
C ARG A 761 -20.48 7.68 -14.67
N ILE A 762 -19.76 8.56 -15.37
CA ILE A 762 -18.95 9.62 -14.74
C ILE A 762 -19.82 10.68 -14.04
N ASP A 763 -20.95 11.08 -14.65
CA ASP A 763 -21.95 11.94 -14.01
C ASP A 763 -22.42 11.34 -12.67
N ALA A 764 -22.73 10.03 -12.66
CA ALA A 764 -23.15 9.30 -11.48
C ALA A 764 -22.10 9.39 -10.35
N LEU A 765 -20.82 9.14 -10.67
CA LEU A 765 -19.71 9.27 -9.72
C LEU A 765 -19.54 10.71 -9.21
N CYS A 766 -19.64 11.70 -10.11
CA CYS A 766 -19.56 13.11 -9.74
C CYS A 766 -20.70 13.52 -8.78
N TYR A 767 -21.92 13.04 -9.00
CA TYR A 767 -23.06 13.33 -8.13
C TYR A 767 -22.93 12.65 -6.77
N LEU A 768 -22.50 11.39 -6.72
CA LEU A 768 -22.22 10.70 -5.46
C LEU A 768 -21.12 11.41 -4.66
N HIS A 769 -20.06 11.88 -5.32
CA HIS A 769 -19.02 12.66 -4.66
C HIS A 769 -19.55 13.98 -4.08
N ARG A 770 -20.44 14.68 -4.80
CA ARG A 770 -21.10 15.90 -4.27
C ARG A 770 -22.01 15.56 -3.09
N LEU A 771 -22.74 14.45 -3.15
CA LEU A 771 -23.65 14.02 -2.09
C LEU A 771 -22.92 13.81 -0.76
N LEU A 772 -21.70 13.24 -0.79
CA LEU A 772 -20.83 13.11 0.39
C LEU A 772 -20.48 14.44 1.08
N LYS A 773 -20.54 15.56 0.35
CA LYS A 773 -20.21 16.91 0.85
C LYS A 773 -21.45 17.77 1.12
N LEU A 774 -22.58 17.46 0.47
CA LEU A 774 -23.78 18.31 0.45
C LEU A 774 -24.34 18.56 1.86
N TRP A 775 -24.32 17.55 2.73
CA TRP A 775 -24.87 17.63 4.08
C TRP A 775 -23.99 18.43 5.07
N VAL A 776 -22.70 18.59 4.76
CA VAL A 776 -21.74 19.24 5.68
C VAL A 776 -22.06 20.71 5.85
N ALA A 777 -22.40 21.41 4.76
CA ALA A 777 -22.73 22.84 4.80
C ALA A 777 -23.95 23.16 5.70
N PRO A 778 -25.13 22.53 5.53
CA PRO A 778 -26.25 22.76 6.42
C PRO A 778 -25.93 22.32 7.85
N HIS A 779 -25.22 21.20 8.06
CA HIS A 779 -24.84 20.75 9.40
C HIS A 779 -23.99 21.80 10.14
N VAL A 780 -22.96 22.35 9.50
CA VAL A 780 -22.10 23.40 10.08
C VAL A 780 -22.89 24.70 10.32
N PHE A 781 -23.76 25.09 9.39
CA PHE A 781 -24.61 26.28 9.54
C PHE A 781 -25.51 26.16 10.77
N PHE A 782 -26.30 25.08 10.88
CA PHE A 782 -27.21 24.88 12.01
C PHE A 782 -26.45 24.68 13.32
N THR A 783 -25.28 24.03 13.30
CA THR A 783 -24.43 23.91 14.49
C THR A 783 -23.96 25.27 14.98
N SER A 784 -23.54 26.15 14.07
CA SER A 784 -23.07 27.49 14.42
C SER A 784 -24.22 28.32 15.01
N LEU A 785 -25.40 28.28 14.38
CA LEU A 785 -26.60 28.94 14.87
C LEU A 785 -27.00 28.42 16.27
N MET A 786 -27.03 27.09 16.44
CA MET A 786 -27.34 26.44 17.70
C MET A 786 -26.36 26.85 18.80
N LEU A 787 -25.05 26.85 18.55
CA LEU A 787 -24.05 27.26 19.55
C LEU A 787 -24.24 28.71 19.99
N ILE A 788 -24.54 29.63 19.06
CA ILE A 788 -24.81 31.04 19.39
C ILE A 788 -26.06 31.15 20.27
N LEU A 789 -27.17 30.52 19.87
CA LEU A 789 -28.42 30.54 20.62
C LEU A 789 -28.28 29.86 21.99
N MET A 790 -27.47 28.80 22.08
CA MET A 790 -27.18 28.08 23.32
C MET A 790 -26.44 28.97 24.32
N VAL A 791 -25.45 29.75 23.89
CA VAL A 791 -24.76 30.71 24.77
C VAL A 791 -25.73 31.75 25.32
N VAL A 792 -26.60 32.30 24.46
CA VAL A 792 -27.63 33.26 24.88
C VAL A 792 -28.60 32.61 25.88
N HIS A 793 -29.02 31.37 25.61
CA HIS A 793 -29.90 30.60 26.49
C HIS A 793 -29.26 30.34 27.86
N ILE A 794 -27.99 29.91 27.92
CA ILE A 794 -27.27 29.69 29.17
C ILE A 794 -27.17 30.98 29.98
N VAL A 795 -26.82 32.10 29.35
CA VAL A 795 -26.75 33.41 30.02
C VAL A 795 -28.12 33.81 30.58
N GLN A 796 -29.20 33.63 29.80
CA GLN A 796 -30.56 33.92 30.24
C GLN A 796 -30.94 33.05 31.45
N VAL A 797 -30.77 31.74 31.37
CA VAL A 797 -31.13 30.82 32.46
C VAL A 797 -30.33 31.10 33.72
N VAL A 798 -29.02 31.32 33.61
CA VAL A 798 -28.17 31.64 34.77
C VAL A 798 -28.58 32.97 35.41
N TYR A 799 -28.83 34.00 34.60
CA TYR A 799 -29.17 35.33 35.12
C TYR A 799 -30.55 35.37 35.81
N PHE A 800 -31.53 34.62 35.29
CA PHE A 800 -32.92 34.65 35.79
C PHE A 800 -33.27 33.55 36.81
N ASN A 801 -32.54 32.43 36.87
CA ASN A 801 -32.84 31.31 37.80
C ASN A 801 -31.80 31.10 38.92
N VAL A 802 -30.61 31.70 38.85
CA VAL A 802 -29.56 31.56 39.89
C VAL A 802 -29.47 32.80 40.81
N ARG A 803 -30.15 33.88 40.45
CA ARG A 803 -30.52 34.97 41.37
C ARG A 803 -31.85 34.64 42.02
#